data_AF-A0A015YVP9-F1
#
_entry.id   AF-A0A015YVP9-F1
#
_cell.length_a   1.000
_cell.length_b   1.000
_cell.length_c   1.000
_cell.angle_alpha   90.00
_cell.angle_beta   90.00
_cell.angle_gamma   90.00
#
_symmetry.space_group_name_H-M   'P 1'
#
loop_
_entity.id
_entity.type
_entity.pdbx_description
1 polymer ?
#
loop_
_entity_poly.entity_id
_entity_poly.type
_entity_poly.pdbx_seq_one_letter_code
_entity_poly.pdbx_strand_id
1 'polypeptide(L)'
;MKYVIILILCICSSLQMQGALSALKGGKSNLALHLDGKDNNVRTGMGILEPSWTLESWIKGDDCQWDSLEVIIGGGEYSELNWVDYLPLVVKEGKIHSSRANLSSPQTLDDQWHHVALTCDGKQTILYLDGKQVDKADTATAILPGAIGVHDVYYTFGGLIDEVRVWRSALPEQTIRRWMNRPVEATHPAFKSLWGYYNFDDLKDETSVNWVGKGHQAYHIRNGRNKYNEKAPLAHAVPNDNPAFKEFDGNQQLFNAVIIQSEWDADQGSKNDQALKLRIAVQGSKNPLKLTELKLDFTGTTDLADIEQIHIYSTGSEARSTQRKELFGNGHTPEQSLTLRPTHGEEILLQPGINYFLLTFDVRSKATPGHTLYASVPFFKLNGKKIIPETSAEEVRKQVTCNNQTQSNIVKVLQWNIWHGGIHLGNEGQQRVLDLIRSSRADVIMMQEAYGIQQMLADSLGYHLKTHSLKDNLAMYSRFPLEAIAWREPFKSNPAKITLPNGKRIMFVDCWLRYAYRPEYTSGYAEKGLDPSVWVAEDSILALPDIRNIYTKDIAPNLETDMPVIVTGDFNSCSHLDWTERAKPLHHGYGPVAFPASRYMLENGFKDSFREKNPDEVAYQGGTVAAIYGQMQMSRIDFIYYKGGLKVLSSKIVRTAPEIDYVWASDHAAVLTVFEVE
;
A
#
# COMPACT_ATOMS: atom_id res chain seq x y z
N MET A 1 62.60 -1.11 -20.02
CA MET A 1 61.25 -1.50 -20.49
C MET A 1 60.35 -1.54 -19.25
N LYS A 2 59.77 -0.41 -18.84
CA LYS A 2 58.52 0.22 -19.33
C LYS A 2 57.25 -0.54 -18.88
N TYR A 3 56.54 0.12 -17.96
CA TYR A 3 55.15 -0.06 -17.49
C TYR A 3 54.87 -1.05 -16.35
N VAL A 4 55.26 -0.64 -15.14
CA VAL A 4 54.57 -0.92 -13.88
C VAL A 4 54.16 0.45 -13.33
N ILE A 5 53.00 0.54 -12.65
CA ILE A 5 52.33 1.73 -12.07
C ILE A 5 51.23 2.31 -12.97
N ILE A 6 49.98 1.94 -12.64
CA ILE A 6 48.70 2.71 -12.63
C ILE A 6 47.58 1.65 -12.58
N LEU A 7 47.24 1.15 -11.39
CA LEU A 7 45.93 0.56 -11.10
C LEU A 7 45.69 0.32 -9.59
N ILE A 8 46.13 1.25 -8.73
CA ILE A 8 45.74 1.27 -7.31
C ILE A 8 45.54 2.73 -6.92
N LEU A 9 44.49 3.37 -7.46
CA LEU A 9 44.05 4.71 -7.03
C LEU A 9 42.58 5.03 -7.35
N CYS A 10 41.78 4.08 -7.84
CA CYS A 10 40.34 4.29 -8.10
C CYS A 10 39.41 3.36 -7.29
N ILE A 11 39.92 2.66 -6.27
CA ILE A 11 39.11 1.81 -5.38
C ILE A 11 39.02 2.38 -3.95
N CYS A 12 39.74 3.47 -3.64
CA CYS A 12 39.70 4.11 -2.32
C CYS A 12 38.74 5.32 -2.23
N SER A 13 38.18 5.81 -3.34
CA SER A 13 37.22 6.92 -3.32
C SER A 13 35.76 6.48 -3.21
N SER A 14 35.40 5.26 -3.61
CA SER A 14 34.03 4.73 -3.46
C SER A 14 33.76 4.11 -2.08
N LEU A 15 34.79 3.52 -1.43
CA LEU A 15 34.66 3.03 -0.06
C LEU A 15 34.73 4.14 1.01
N GLN A 16 35.25 5.33 0.68
CA GLN A 16 35.25 6.46 1.61
C GLN A 16 33.90 7.21 1.67
N MET A 17 33.04 7.11 0.65
CA MET A 17 31.67 7.64 0.73
C MET A 17 30.69 6.70 1.45
N GLN A 18 30.86 5.37 1.33
CA GLN A 18 30.05 4.42 2.10
C GLN A 18 30.51 4.29 3.57
N GLY A 19 31.79 4.56 3.85
CA GLY A 19 32.34 4.60 5.20
C GLY A 19 32.01 5.87 6.00
N ALA A 20 31.59 6.96 5.36
CA ALA A 20 31.25 8.22 6.04
C ALA A 20 29.81 8.25 6.60
N LEU A 21 28.94 7.32 6.20
CA LEU A 21 27.59 7.17 6.78
C LEU A 21 27.52 6.21 7.97
N SER A 22 28.64 5.61 8.37
CA SER A 22 28.71 4.68 9.50
C SER A 22 29.49 5.22 10.70
N ALA A 23 29.30 6.50 11.05
CA ALA A 23 29.78 7.02 12.34
C ALA A 23 29.11 8.34 12.79
N LEU A 24 27.78 8.49 12.66
CA LEU A 24 27.04 9.42 13.54
C LEU A 24 26.60 8.64 14.78
N LYS A 25 27.53 8.46 15.72
CA LYS A 25 27.21 8.04 17.09
C LYS A 25 26.41 9.17 17.75
N GLY A 26 25.08 9.03 17.74
CA GLY A 26 24.15 9.78 18.58
C GLY A 26 23.57 11.05 17.96
N GLY A 27 22.43 10.90 17.28
CA GLY A 27 21.42 11.96 17.13
C GLY A 27 21.50 12.81 15.85
N LYS A 28 20.35 12.86 15.16
CA LYS A 28 19.93 13.80 14.11
C LYS A 28 20.56 13.62 12.73
N SER A 29 19.69 13.46 11.73
CA SER A 29 19.98 13.78 10.35
C SER A 29 18.75 14.46 9.78
N ASN A 30 18.84 15.76 9.49
CA ASN A 30 17.92 16.46 8.61
C ASN A 30 18.32 16.15 7.16
N LEU A 31 17.46 15.43 6.47
CA LEU A 31 17.74 14.88 5.14
C LEU A 31 16.75 15.44 4.12
N ALA A 32 17.24 15.75 2.93
CA ALA A 32 16.41 16.06 1.77
C ALA A 32 16.39 14.89 0.80
N LEU A 33 15.29 14.73 0.08
CA LEU A 33 15.17 13.78 -1.02
C LEU A 33 15.83 14.35 -2.28
N HIS A 34 16.79 13.64 -2.86
CA HIS A 34 17.37 13.94 -4.17
C HIS A 34 16.67 13.16 -5.26
N LEU A 35 16.21 13.88 -6.29
CA LEU A 35 15.57 13.37 -7.50
C LEU A 35 16.46 13.69 -8.70
N ASP A 36 16.62 12.73 -9.60
CA ASP A 36 17.60 12.80 -10.70
C ASP A 36 17.15 13.52 -11.97
N GLY A 37 15.92 14.06 -11.99
CA GLY A 37 15.34 14.72 -13.15
C GLY A 37 15.03 13.80 -14.33
N LYS A 38 15.04 12.47 -14.15
CA LYS A 38 14.87 11.51 -15.25
C LYS A 38 13.67 10.62 -15.09
N ASP A 39 13.71 9.67 -14.16
CA ASP A 39 12.69 8.62 -14.08
C ASP A 39 12.36 8.18 -12.66
N ASN A 40 12.91 8.87 -11.65
CA ASN A 40 12.55 8.64 -10.26
C ASN A 40 11.04 8.83 -10.07
N ASN A 41 10.38 7.86 -9.45
CA ASN A 41 8.94 7.87 -9.25
C ASN A 41 8.61 7.61 -7.78
N VAL A 42 8.47 8.71 -7.03
CA VAL A 42 8.23 8.71 -5.59
C VAL A 42 6.73 8.85 -5.34
N ARG A 43 6.07 7.70 -5.14
CA ARG A 43 4.61 7.62 -5.05
C ARG A 43 4.14 7.81 -3.60
N THR A 44 3.19 8.71 -3.39
CA THR A 44 2.42 8.79 -2.14
C THR A 44 1.21 7.86 -2.22
N GLY A 45 0.62 7.72 -3.42
CA GLY A 45 -0.66 7.03 -3.64
C GLY A 45 -1.84 7.77 -3.00
N MET A 46 -1.67 9.04 -2.65
CA MET A 46 -2.66 9.84 -1.94
C MET A 46 -3.86 10.16 -2.84
N GLY A 47 -5.07 10.04 -2.27
CA GLY A 47 -6.31 10.25 -3.03
C GLY A 47 -6.67 11.71 -3.28
N ILE A 48 -7.84 11.91 -3.88
CA ILE A 48 -8.36 13.24 -4.25
C ILE A 48 -8.63 14.09 -3.00
N LEU A 49 -8.20 15.35 -3.04
CA LEU A 49 -8.59 16.39 -2.09
C LEU A 49 -9.60 17.33 -2.73
N GLU A 50 -10.80 17.37 -2.15
CA GLU A 50 -11.79 18.40 -2.48
C GLU A 50 -11.30 19.79 -2.04
N PRO A 51 -11.77 20.88 -2.68
CA PRO A 51 -11.37 22.24 -2.36
C PRO A 51 -11.44 22.57 -0.87
N SER A 52 -10.44 23.31 -0.37
CA SER A 52 -10.01 23.41 1.05
C SER A 52 -8.76 22.57 1.34
N TRP A 53 -7.63 22.96 0.77
CA TRP A 53 -6.35 22.26 0.92
C TRP A 53 -5.14 23.20 0.88
N THR A 54 -3.98 22.71 1.32
CA THR A 54 -2.68 23.36 1.16
C THR A 54 -1.61 22.33 0.80
N LEU A 55 -0.74 22.65 -0.15
CA LEU A 55 0.51 21.95 -0.45
C LEU A 55 1.69 22.84 -0.10
N GLU A 56 2.72 22.31 0.56
CA GLU A 56 3.96 23.02 0.88
C GLU A 56 5.19 22.11 0.70
N SER A 57 6.32 22.68 0.31
CA SER A 57 7.62 22.00 0.32
C SER A 57 8.78 22.99 0.19
N TRP A 58 9.97 22.59 0.63
CA TRP A 58 11.23 23.18 0.21
C TRP A 58 11.76 22.49 -1.03
N ILE A 59 12.20 23.28 -2.02
CA ILE A 59 12.83 22.77 -3.23
C ILE A 59 14.15 23.49 -3.53
N LYS A 60 15.04 22.82 -4.25
CA LYS A 60 16.26 23.39 -4.84
C LYS A 60 16.58 22.62 -6.11
N GLY A 61 16.66 23.31 -7.26
CA GLY A 61 17.06 22.66 -8.52
C GLY A 61 18.51 22.18 -8.49
N ASP A 62 18.85 21.16 -9.29
CA ASP A 62 20.25 20.74 -9.47
C ASP A 62 21.09 21.86 -10.12
N ASP A 63 20.45 22.71 -10.92
CA ASP A 63 21.01 23.90 -11.53
C ASP A 63 19.90 24.95 -11.81
N CYS A 64 20.23 26.00 -12.59
CA CYS A 64 19.26 27.03 -13.02
C CYS A 64 18.64 26.76 -14.41
N GLN A 65 18.86 25.59 -15.01
CA GLN A 65 18.35 25.20 -16.32
C GLN A 65 17.10 24.32 -16.16
N TRP A 66 15.96 24.97 -16.21
CA TRP A 66 14.67 24.31 -16.03
C TRP A 66 14.12 23.79 -17.36
N ASP A 67 13.51 22.60 -17.32
CA ASP A 67 12.73 22.10 -18.44
C ASP A 67 11.48 22.97 -18.70
N SER A 68 10.79 22.71 -19.81
CA SER A 68 9.51 23.40 -20.08
C SER A 68 8.48 23.14 -18.98
N LEU A 69 8.57 21.97 -18.32
CA LEU A 69 7.74 21.58 -17.21
C LEU A 69 8.44 20.51 -16.35
N GLU A 70 8.55 20.77 -15.05
CA GLU A 70 9.02 19.84 -14.01
C GLU A 70 8.00 19.76 -12.88
N VAL A 71 7.86 18.61 -12.23
CA VAL A 71 6.76 18.38 -11.28
C VAL A 71 7.28 18.34 -9.85
N ILE A 72 6.75 19.19 -8.97
CA ILE A 72 7.09 19.15 -7.55
C ILE A 72 6.15 18.19 -6.83
N ILE A 73 4.84 18.40 -6.99
CA ILE A 73 3.78 17.51 -6.51
C ILE A 73 2.82 17.25 -7.66
N GLY A 74 2.70 15.99 -8.04
CA GLY A 74 1.90 15.53 -9.18
C GLY A 74 0.90 14.44 -8.79
N GLY A 75 0.09 14.06 -9.78
CA GLY A 75 -0.97 13.07 -9.61
C GLY A 75 -0.50 11.63 -9.47
N GLY A 76 0.62 11.23 -10.07
CA GLY A 76 0.93 9.80 -10.18
C GLY A 76 0.20 9.14 -11.35
N GLU A 77 0.40 7.83 -11.46
CA GLU A 77 -0.37 6.95 -12.33
C GLU A 77 -1.88 7.01 -11.99
N TYR A 78 -2.75 6.79 -12.99
CA TYR A 78 -4.21 6.84 -12.85
C TYR A 78 -4.78 8.17 -12.32
N SER A 79 -4.09 9.28 -12.58
CA SER A 79 -4.47 10.59 -12.02
C SER A 79 -5.09 11.58 -13.01
N GLU A 80 -5.04 11.28 -14.33
CA GLU A 80 -5.57 12.13 -15.40
C GLU A 80 -7.11 12.14 -15.43
N LEU A 81 -7.73 12.73 -14.40
CA LEU A 81 -9.16 12.90 -14.27
C LEU A 81 -9.61 14.28 -14.80
N ASN A 82 -10.70 14.34 -15.55
CA ASN A 82 -11.20 15.53 -16.24
C ASN A 82 -11.61 16.68 -15.31
N TRP A 83 -11.79 16.42 -14.02
CA TRP A 83 -12.27 17.38 -13.03
C TRP A 83 -11.28 17.67 -11.89
N VAL A 84 -10.10 17.04 -11.90
CA VAL A 84 -9.06 17.17 -10.87
C VAL A 84 -7.80 17.80 -11.47
N ASP A 85 -7.11 18.63 -10.72
CA ASP A 85 -5.75 19.06 -11.08
C ASP A 85 -4.73 18.01 -10.63
N TYR A 86 -4.18 17.29 -11.62
CA TYR A 86 -3.12 16.29 -11.44
C TYR A 86 -1.71 16.89 -11.59
N LEU A 87 -1.59 18.19 -11.89
CA LEU A 87 -0.34 18.96 -11.88
C LEU A 87 -0.50 20.22 -11.01
N PRO A 88 -0.89 20.05 -9.72
CA PRO A 88 -1.26 21.18 -8.88
C PRO A 88 -0.09 22.12 -8.62
N LEU A 89 1.14 21.59 -8.47
CA LEU A 89 2.34 22.38 -8.16
C LEU A 89 3.55 21.90 -8.96
N VAL A 90 4.01 22.74 -9.88
CA VAL A 90 5.04 22.44 -10.87
C VAL A 90 6.02 23.62 -11.04
N VAL A 91 7.14 23.39 -11.69
CA VAL A 91 7.99 24.43 -12.27
C VAL A 91 7.74 24.46 -13.78
N LYS A 92 7.31 25.58 -14.33
CA LYS A 92 7.06 25.77 -15.75
C LYS A 92 7.94 26.90 -16.28
N GLU A 93 8.85 26.57 -17.19
CA GLU A 93 9.83 27.52 -17.73
C GLU A 93 10.58 28.27 -16.61
N GLY A 94 11.00 27.52 -15.58
CA GLY A 94 11.70 28.02 -14.40
C GLY A 94 10.86 28.79 -13.38
N LYS A 95 9.55 28.93 -13.57
CA LYS A 95 8.64 29.60 -12.63
C LYS A 95 7.79 28.60 -11.88
N ILE A 96 7.54 28.83 -10.59
CA ILE A 96 6.52 28.05 -9.88
C ILE A 96 5.17 28.30 -10.53
N HIS A 97 4.44 27.23 -10.81
CA HIS A 97 3.19 27.29 -11.52
C HIS A 97 2.15 26.35 -10.91
N SER A 98 0.88 26.75 -10.99
CA SER A 98 -0.27 25.88 -10.74
C SER A 98 -1.09 25.78 -12.02
N SER A 99 -1.29 24.56 -12.50
CA SER A 99 -1.76 24.30 -13.86
C SER A 99 -3.22 24.69 -14.07
N ARG A 100 -4.17 24.17 -13.26
CA ARG A 100 -5.60 24.52 -13.45
C ARG A 100 -5.96 25.91 -12.95
N ALA A 101 -5.32 26.39 -11.89
CA ALA A 101 -5.53 27.75 -11.40
C ALA A 101 -4.84 28.81 -12.29
N ASN A 102 -3.93 28.37 -13.18
CA ASN A 102 -3.13 29.21 -14.08
C ASN A 102 -2.43 30.36 -13.36
N LEU A 103 -1.70 30.01 -12.29
CA LEU A 103 -0.95 30.95 -11.45
C LEU A 103 0.54 30.78 -11.69
N SER A 104 1.32 31.85 -11.71
CA SER A 104 2.78 31.76 -11.89
C SER A 104 3.55 32.72 -10.99
N SER A 105 4.70 32.30 -10.50
CA SER A 105 5.66 33.22 -9.87
C SER A 105 6.15 34.26 -10.89
N PRO A 106 6.42 35.51 -10.46
CA PRO A 106 6.85 36.56 -11.38
C PRO A 106 8.26 36.32 -11.94
N GLN A 107 9.12 35.71 -11.11
CA GLN A 107 10.53 35.45 -11.39
C GLN A 107 10.78 33.96 -11.58
N THR A 108 11.80 33.67 -12.39
CA THR A 108 12.39 32.33 -12.50
C THR A 108 13.18 32.03 -11.22
N LEU A 109 13.18 30.77 -10.81
CA LEU A 109 13.97 30.28 -9.68
C LEU A 109 15.46 30.30 -10.01
N ASP A 110 16.27 30.53 -8.98
CA ASP A 110 17.69 30.25 -9.01
C ASP A 110 17.97 28.82 -8.46
N ASP A 111 19.23 28.51 -8.21
CA ASP A 111 19.70 27.21 -7.68
C ASP A 111 19.74 27.18 -6.14
N GLN A 112 19.05 28.11 -5.46
CA GLN A 112 18.96 28.15 -4.01
C GLN A 112 17.70 27.46 -3.50
N TRP A 113 17.66 27.23 -2.19
CA TRP A 113 16.48 26.72 -1.53
C TRP A 113 15.34 27.74 -1.55
N HIS A 114 14.19 27.30 -2.08
CA HIS A 114 12.95 28.07 -2.09
C HIS A 114 11.84 27.31 -1.39
N HIS A 115 11.05 28.02 -0.59
CA HIS A 115 9.81 27.46 -0.05
C HIS A 115 8.66 27.75 -1.00
N VAL A 116 7.96 26.71 -1.42
CA VAL A 116 6.84 26.81 -2.36
C VAL A 116 5.57 26.34 -1.67
N ALA A 117 4.47 27.06 -1.87
CA ALA A 117 3.18 26.63 -1.36
C ALA A 117 2.01 27.05 -2.24
N LEU A 118 0.96 26.25 -2.21
CA LEU A 118 -0.30 26.49 -2.92
C LEU A 118 -1.47 26.21 -1.98
N THR A 119 -2.38 27.15 -1.83
CA THR A 119 -3.58 27.00 -0.96
C THR A 119 -4.84 27.17 -1.79
N CYS A 120 -5.89 26.40 -1.50
CA CYS A 120 -7.24 26.62 -2.01
C CYS A 120 -8.23 26.65 -0.85
N ASP A 121 -8.98 27.74 -0.66
CA ASP A 121 -9.93 27.92 0.46
C ASP A 121 -11.38 27.47 0.14
N GLY A 122 -11.56 26.78 -0.98
CA GLY A 122 -12.87 26.43 -1.52
C GLY A 122 -13.46 27.47 -2.47
N LYS A 123 -12.80 28.63 -2.64
CA LYS A 123 -13.20 29.69 -3.58
C LYS A 123 -12.03 30.22 -4.41
N GLN A 124 -10.92 30.51 -3.76
CA GLN A 124 -9.73 31.10 -4.35
C GLN A 124 -8.53 30.17 -4.15
N THR A 125 -7.68 30.11 -5.18
CA THR A 125 -6.37 29.47 -5.12
C THR A 125 -5.29 30.55 -5.07
N ILE A 126 -4.32 30.39 -4.18
CA ILE A 126 -3.25 31.37 -3.93
C ILE A 126 -1.90 30.65 -3.99
N LEU A 127 -0.98 31.21 -4.77
CA LEU A 127 0.39 30.73 -4.91
C LEU A 127 1.34 31.57 -4.05
N TYR A 128 2.25 30.89 -3.35
CA TYR A 128 3.25 31.49 -2.48
C TYR A 128 4.67 31.05 -2.88
N LEU A 129 5.61 31.99 -2.83
CA LEU A 129 7.04 31.76 -2.95
C LEU A 129 7.75 32.42 -1.77
N ASP A 130 8.59 31.66 -1.07
CA ASP A 130 9.32 32.05 0.13
C ASP A 130 8.41 32.66 1.21
N GLY A 131 7.22 32.04 1.33
CA GLY A 131 6.18 32.41 2.28
C GLY A 131 5.41 33.69 1.94
N LYS A 132 5.67 34.34 0.81
CA LYS A 132 4.92 35.51 0.36
C LYS A 132 3.95 35.13 -0.75
N GLN A 133 2.74 35.67 -0.71
CA GLN A 133 1.82 35.54 -1.83
C GLN A 133 2.43 36.19 -3.08
N VAL A 134 2.44 35.47 -4.19
CA VAL A 134 2.95 35.95 -5.49
C VAL A 134 1.87 36.03 -6.57
N ASP A 135 0.82 35.20 -6.48
CA ASP A 135 -0.28 35.19 -7.44
C ASP A 135 -1.56 34.60 -6.83
N LYS A 136 -2.73 34.87 -7.41
CA LYS A 136 -4.02 34.30 -6.99
C LYS A 136 -5.08 34.31 -8.11
N ALA A 137 -6.03 33.39 -8.02
CA ALA A 137 -7.21 33.35 -8.89
C ALA A 137 -8.44 32.86 -8.13
N ASP A 138 -9.62 33.37 -8.48
CA ASP A 138 -10.93 32.92 -7.97
C ASP A 138 -11.34 31.58 -8.60
N THR A 139 -10.44 30.60 -8.52
CA THR A 139 -10.59 29.23 -8.99
C THR A 139 -10.43 28.32 -7.78
N ALA A 140 -11.37 27.39 -7.62
CA ALA A 140 -11.28 26.30 -6.65
C ALA A 140 -11.32 24.98 -7.40
N THR A 141 -10.31 24.14 -7.20
CA THR A 141 -10.20 22.86 -7.89
C THR A 141 -9.83 21.77 -6.90
N ALA A 142 -10.37 20.57 -7.14
CA ALA A 142 -9.88 19.39 -6.47
C ALA A 142 -8.48 19.06 -7.00
N ILE A 143 -7.63 18.49 -6.16
CA ILE A 143 -6.27 18.11 -6.53
C ILE A 143 -6.01 16.64 -6.23
N LEU A 144 -5.01 16.06 -6.89
CA LEU A 144 -4.52 14.72 -6.60
C LEU A 144 -3.01 14.79 -6.34
N PRO A 145 -2.55 14.75 -5.07
CA PRO A 145 -1.13 14.78 -4.72
C PRO A 145 -0.53 13.37 -4.62
N GLY A 146 -0.72 12.55 -5.65
CA GLY A 146 -0.39 11.11 -5.64
C GLY A 146 1.09 10.77 -5.81
N ALA A 147 1.93 11.74 -6.19
CA ALA A 147 3.37 11.59 -6.35
C ALA A 147 4.15 12.88 -6.04
N ILE A 148 5.44 12.71 -5.74
CA ILE A 148 6.42 13.79 -5.49
C ILE A 148 7.48 13.71 -6.57
N GLY A 149 7.84 14.84 -7.17
CA GLY A 149 8.90 14.90 -8.19
C GLY A 149 8.49 14.42 -9.58
N VAL A 150 7.24 13.95 -9.76
CA VAL A 150 6.77 13.30 -10.99
C VAL A 150 5.25 13.39 -11.13
N HIS A 151 4.75 13.37 -12.36
CA HIS A 151 3.33 13.10 -12.64
C HIS A 151 3.09 11.63 -12.96
N ASP A 152 3.68 11.09 -14.02
CA ASP A 152 3.63 9.67 -14.34
C ASP A 152 4.86 9.36 -15.19
N VAL A 153 4.73 9.15 -16.51
CA VAL A 153 5.89 8.86 -17.39
C VAL A 153 6.62 10.12 -17.86
N TYR A 154 5.94 11.27 -17.90
CA TYR A 154 6.45 12.53 -18.44
C TYR A 154 6.52 13.60 -17.34
N TYR A 155 7.54 14.46 -17.41
CA TYR A 155 7.85 15.55 -16.48
C TYR A 155 8.35 15.06 -15.11
N THR A 156 9.63 15.26 -14.90
CA THR A 156 10.35 14.85 -13.69
C THR A 156 11.15 16.01 -13.16
N PHE A 157 11.21 16.15 -11.84
CA PHE A 157 11.99 17.18 -11.18
C PHE A 157 13.42 16.72 -10.92
N GLY A 158 14.39 17.58 -11.25
CA GLY A 158 15.81 17.37 -10.96
C GLY A 158 16.28 18.28 -9.83
N GLY A 159 16.59 17.71 -8.67
CA GLY A 159 17.03 18.49 -7.52
C GLY A 159 16.63 17.92 -6.18
N LEU A 160 16.64 18.77 -5.16
CA LEU A 160 16.34 18.44 -3.77
C LEU A 160 14.93 18.88 -3.39
N ILE A 161 14.20 18.00 -2.71
CA ILE A 161 12.88 18.27 -2.12
C ILE A 161 12.93 17.89 -0.63
N ASP A 162 12.36 18.74 0.22
CA ASP A 162 12.23 18.43 1.64
C ASP A 162 10.93 19.01 2.23
N GLU A 163 10.57 18.54 3.43
CA GLU A 163 9.49 19.04 4.26
C GLU A 163 8.15 19.15 3.51
N VAL A 164 7.80 18.09 2.77
CA VAL A 164 6.56 18.01 1.99
C VAL A 164 5.39 17.89 2.95
N ARG A 165 4.46 18.85 2.86
CA ARG A 165 3.27 18.93 3.72
C ARG A 165 2.03 19.01 2.86
N VAL A 166 1.04 18.18 3.20
CA VAL A 166 -0.28 18.17 2.55
C VAL A 166 -1.34 18.36 3.63
N TRP A 167 -2.15 19.41 3.49
CA TRP A 167 -3.19 19.79 4.45
C TRP A 167 -4.58 19.72 3.81
N ARG A 168 -5.56 19.26 4.57
CA ARG A 168 -7.01 19.30 4.26
C ARG A 168 -7.67 20.62 4.67
N SER A 169 -6.90 21.69 4.67
CA SER A 169 -7.37 23.05 4.93
C SER A 169 -6.50 24.05 4.21
N ALA A 170 -7.07 25.19 3.79
CA ALA A 170 -6.27 26.34 3.37
C ALA A 170 -5.56 26.96 4.59
N LEU A 171 -4.23 27.07 4.52
CA LEU A 171 -3.45 27.74 5.54
C LEU A 171 -3.34 29.25 5.24
N PRO A 172 -3.50 30.13 6.24
CA PRO A 172 -3.22 31.55 6.06
C PRO A 172 -1.72 31.81 5.82
N GLU A 173 -1.38 32.85 5.03
CA GLU A 173 0.01 33.25 4.76
C GLU A 173 0.87 33.35 6.03
N GLN A 174 0.33 33.96 7.09
CA GLN A 174 1.07 34.13 8.34
C GLN A 174 1.45 32.78 8.98
N THR A 175 0.61 31.75 8.80
CA THR A 175 0.89 30.40 9.29
C THR A 175 2.02 29.77 8.47
N ILE A 176 1.93 29.85 7.13
CA ILE A 176 2.97 29.37 6.21
C ILE A 176 4.32 29.99 6.56
N ARG A 177 4.40 31.33 6.65
CA ARG A 177 5.63 32.06 7.00
C ARG A 177 6.20 31.68 8.37
N ARG A 178 5.31 31.41 9.33
CA ARG A 178 5.73 31.01 10.68
C ARG A 178 6.35 29.62 10.67
N TRP A 179 5.82 28.69 9.87
CA TRP A 179 6.14 27.27 9.96
C TRP A 179 7.03 26.73 8.85
N MET A 180 7.25 27.46 7.75
CA MET A 180 8.09 26.98 6.64
C MET A 180 9.53 26.64 7.06
N ASN A 181 10.13 27.40 7.97
CA ASN A 181 11.54 27.25 8.37
C ASN A 181 11.77 26.29 9.55
N ARG A 182 10.82 25.44 9.90
CA ARG A 182 10.92 24.52 11.05
C ARG A 182 10.08 23.26 10.82
N PRO A 183 10.38 22.13 11.47
CA PRO A 183 9.53 20.95 11.43
C PRO A 183 8.11 21.27 11.91
N VAL A 184 7.12 20.55 11.38
CA VAL A 184 5.76 20.63 11.92
C VAL A 184 5.76 20.06 13.34
N GLU A 185 5.08 20.72 14.27
CA GLU A 185 4.89 20.22 15.65
C GLU A 185 3.40 20.02 15.95
N ALA A 186 3.06 19.22 16.96
CA ALA A 186 1.69 18.99 17.41
C ALA A 186 0.94 20.27 17.86
N THR A 187 1.68 21.36 18.08
CA THR A 187 1.13 22.69 18.41
C THR A 187 0.75 23.53 17.19
N HIS A 188 0.97 23.02 15.97
CA HIS A 188 0.56 23.69 14.73
C HIS A 188 -0.96 23.96 14.77
N PRO A 189 -1.43 25.19 14.46
CA PRO A 189 -2.85 25.53 14.59
C PRO A 189 -3.77 24.69 13.70
N ALA A 190 -3.24 24.18 12.59
CA ALA A 190 -3.94 23.29 11.66
C ALA A 190 -3.53 21.81 11.78
N PHE A 191 -2.88 21.38 12.86
CA PHE A 191 -2.34 20.01 12.98
C PHE A 191 -3.37 18.91 12.64
N LYS A 192 -4.63 19.10 13.02
CA LYS A 192 -5.72 18.14 12.76
C LYS A 192 -6.08 17.98 11.27
N SER A 193 -5.72 18.94 10.41
CA SER A 193 -5.92 18.84 8.96
C SER A 193 -4.68 18.36 8.21
N LEU A 194 -3.55 18.15 8.89
CA LEU A 194 -2.36 17.57 8.29
C LEU A 194 -2.68 16.14 7.83
N TRP A 195 -2.48 15.88 6.55
CA TRP A 195 -2.82 14.62 5.91
C TRP A 195 -1.58 13.88 5.37
N GLY A 196 -0.56 14.63 4.97
CA GLY A 196 0.76 14.11 4.64
C GLY A 196 1.85 14.97 5.27
N TYR A 197 2.82 14.32 5.92
CA TYR A 197 4.07 14.97 6.31
C TYR A 197 5.24 14.02 6.04
N TYR A 198 6.09 14.42 5.08
CA TYR A 198 7.28 13.69 4.66
C TYR A 198 8.49 14.62 4.80
N ASN A 199 9.30 14.37 5.81
CA ASN A 199 10.56 15.08 6.06
C ASN A 199 11.79 14.31 5.60
N PHE A 200 11.60 13.11 5.05
CA PHE A 200 12.64 12.22 4.49
C PHE A 200 13.80 11.81 5.43
N ASP A 201 13.81 12.28 6.67
CA ASP A 201 14.76 11.87 7.73
C ASP A 201 14.72 10.37 8.03
N ASP A 202 13.59 9.72 7.74
CA ASP A 202 13.37 8.29 7.92
C ASP A 202 13.42 7.50 6.60
N LEU A 203 13.74 8.15 5.48
CA LEU A 203 13.86 7.47 4.19
C LEU A 203 14.99 6.45 4.29
N LYS A 204 14.59 5.18 4.33
CA LYS A 204 15.50 4.04 4.36
C LYS A 204 15.14 3.10 3.23
N ASP A 205 16.16 2.73 2.47
CA ASP A 205 16.05 1.92 1.26
C ASP A 205 15.08 2.57 0.26
N GLU A 206 13.79 2.22 0.31
CA GLU A 206 12.80 2.58 -0.70
C GLU A 206 11.47 3.08 -0.11
N THR A 207 11.43 3.33 1.20
CA THR A 207 10.22 3.75 1.92
C THR A 207 10.49 4.86 2.92
N SER A 208 9.54 5.78 3.07
CA SER A 208 9.49 6.81 4.11
C SER A 208 8.06 6.92 4.65
N VAL A 209 7.94 7.10 5.96
CA VAL A 209 6.67 7.12 6.68
C VAL A 209 6.01 8.49 6.50
N ASN A 210 4.71 8.48 6.21
CA ASN A 210 3.86 9.64 6.45
C ASN A 210 3.63 9.75 7.96
N TRP A 211 4.17 10.75 8.63
CA TRP A 211 4.14 10.83 10.11
C TRP A 211 2.72 10.92 10.69
N VAL A 212 1.73 11.35 9.91
CA VAL A 212 0.30 11.36 10.29
C VAL A 212 -0.53 10.23 9.66
N GLY A 213 0.08 9.41 8.79
CA GLY A 213 -0.60 8.35 8.05
C GLY A 213 -1.18 7.27 8.97
N LYS A 214 -2.34 6.70 8.63
CA LYS A 214 -2.99 5.66 9.43
C LYS A 214 -3.89 4.77 8.57
N GLY A 215 -4.21 3.59 9.09
CA GLY A 215 -5.00 2.58 8.38
C GLY A 215 -4.25 1.98 7.19
N HIS A 216 -4.96 1.26 6.33
CA HIS A 216 -4.37 0.61 5.15
C HIS A 216 -3.86 1.64 4.12
N GLN A 217 -4.40 2.86 4.13
CA GLN A 217 -3.93 4.00 3.33
C GLN A 217 -3.13 4.99 4.16
N ALA A 218 -2.06 4.52 4.82
CA ALA A 218 -1.17 5.42 5.51
C ALA A 218 -0.39 6.37 4.55
N TYR A 219 -0.46 6.11 3.23
CA TYR A 219 0.21 6.87 2.17
C TYR A 219 1.72 7.00 2.40
N HIS A 220 2.35 5.93 2.89
CA HIS A 220 3.81 5.89 2.97
C HIS A 220 4.41 5.94 1.57
N ILE A 221 5.57 6.58 1.48
CA ILE A 221 6.30 6.71 0.23
C ILE A 221 6.69 5.33 -0.29
N ARG A 222 6.43 5.10 -1.58
CA ARG A 222 6.97 3.99 -2.36
C ARG A 222 7.91 4.57 -3.41
N ASN A 223 9.21 4.39 -3.20
CA ASN A 223 10.24 4.89 -4.09
C ASN A 223 10.49 3.87 -5.22
N GLY A 224 10.14 4.24 -6.45
CA GLY A 224 10.31 3.41 -7.63
C GLY A 224 10.80 4.23 -8.83
N ARG A 225 10.54 3.72 -10.03
CA ARG A 225 10.85 4.43 -11.28
C ARG A 225 9.75 4.26 -12.32
N ASN A 226 9.73 5.19 -13.28
CA ASN A 226 8.92 5.09 -14.50
C ASN A 226 9.47 4.00 -15.41
N LYS A 227 10.80 3.96 -15.60
CA LYS A 227 11.47 2.86 -16.29
C LYS A 227 11.77 1.75 -15.28
N TYR A 228 10.70 1.15 -14.77
CA TYR A 228 10.72 0.15 -13.69
C TYR A 228 11.63 -1.08 -13.94
N ASN A 229 11.94 -1.37 -15.22
CA ASN A 229 12.79 -2.49 -15.61
C ASN A 229 14.29 -2.12 -15.71
N GLU A 230 14.64 -0.86 -15.54
CA GLU A 230 16.02 -0.37 -15.58
C GLU A 230 16.67 -0.33 -14.19
N LYS A 231 18.01 -0.20 -14.16
CA LYS A 231 18.85 -0.23 -12.95
C LYS A 231 19.56 1.09 -12.66
N ALA A 232 18.97 2.22 -13.06
CA ALA A 232 19.42 3.53 -12.60
C ALA A 232 19.45 3.61 -11.05
N PRO A 233 19.87 4.71 -10.42
CA PRO A 233 19.63 4.93 -8.99
C PRO A 233 18.17 5.28 -8.69
N LEU A 234 17.65 4.91 -7.51
CA LEU A 234 16.37 5.45 -7.03
C LEU A 234 16.60 6.86 -6.47
N ALA A 235 15.52 7.59 -6.21
CA ALA A 235 15.62 8.79 -5.38
C ALA A 235 16.23 8.43 -4.02
N HIS A 236 17.01 9.30 -3.41
CA HIS A 236 17.72 8.96 -2.17
C HIS A 236 17.88 10.17 -1.26
N ALA A 237 18.04 9.90 0.04
CA ALA A 237 18.22 10.94 1.03
C ALA A 237 19.67 11.46 1.02
N VAL A 238 19.82 12.78 1.10
CA VAL A 238 21.10 13.49 1.25
C VAL A 238 21.03 14.48 2.41
N PRO A 239 22.14 14.87 3.05
CA PRO A 239 22.13 15.91 4.07
C PRO A 239 21.48 17.20 3.56
N ASN A 240 20.49 17.71 4.28
CA ASN A 240 19.84 18.97 3.95
C ASN A 240 20.76 20.15 4.30
N ASP A 241 21.18 20.92 3.28
CA ASP A 241 22.06 22.08 3.39
C ASP A 241 21.31 23.43 3.46
N ASN A 242 19.98 23.42 3.60
CA ASN A 242 19.15 24.62 3.69
C ASN A 242 19.46 25.45 4.95
N PRO A 243 20.07 26.65 4.82
CA PRO A 243 20.45 27.45 5.98
C PRO A 243 19.24 28.09 6.69
N ALA A 244 18.10 28.24 6.01
CA ALA A 244 16.89 28.84 6.55
C ALA A 244 16.12 27.89 7.46
N PHE A 245 16.15 26.58 7.15
CA PHE A 245 15.48 25.57 7.94
C PHE A 245 16.20 25.31 9.27
N LYS A 246 15.43 25.25 10.37
CA LYS A 246 15.93 25.01 11.72
C LYS A 246 15.27 23.76 12.28
N GLU A 247 16.03 22.69 12.38
CA GLU A 247 15.62 21.46 13.05
C GLU A 247 15.10 21.72 14.47
N PHE A 248 14.23 20.84 14.93
CA PHE A 248 13.79 20.83 16.30
C PHE A 248 14.93 20.36 17.24
N ASP A 249 15.44 21.28 18.07
CA ASP A 249 16.48 21.00 19.07
C ASP A 249 15.98 21.16 20.52
N GLY A 250 14.91 20.44 20.86
CA GLY A 250 14.24 20.53 22.16
C GLY A 250 14.23 19.24 22.98
N ASN A 251 13.53 19.34 24.12
CA ASN A 251 13.06 18.18 24.87
C ASN A 251 12.18 17.31 23.96
N GLN A 252 12.29 15.99 24.10
CA GLN A 252 11.51 15.09 23.30
C GLN A 252 10.01 15.29 23.57
N GLN A 253 9.24 15.46 22.51
CA GLN A 253 7.79 15.65 22.56
C GLN A 253 7.09 14.70 21.60
N LEU A 254 5.87 14.31 21.98
CA LEU A 254 5.00 13.52 21.11
C LEU A 254 4.58 14.37 19.91
N PHE A 255 4.79 13.85 18.70
CA PHE A 255 4.22 14.39 17.47
C PHE A 255 2.87 13.73 17.21
N ASN A 256 2.85 12.40 17.09
CA ASN A 256 1.63 11.63 16.81
C ASN A 256 1.74 10.20 17.35
N ALA A 257 0.61 9.55 17.61
CA ALA A 257 0.55 8.13 17.89
C ALA A 257 -0.65 7.50 17.20
N VAL A 258 -0.44 6.41 16.46
CA VAL A 258 -1.47 5.72 15.67
C VAL A 258 -1.48 4.22 15.95
N ILE A 259 -2.67 3.62 15.94
CA ILE A 259 -2.84 2.17 15.91
C ILE A 259 -3.17 1.73 14.49
N ILE A 260 -2.42 0.76 14.00
CA ILE A 260 -2.70 0.06 12.74
C ILE A 260 -3.04 -1.40 13.06
N GLN A 261 -4.19 -1.87 12.58
CA GLN A 261 -4.66 -3.24 12.73
C GLN A 261 -4.18 -4.12 11.58
N SER A 262 -4.02 -5.42 11.82
CA SER A 262 -3.73 -6.39 10.76
C SER A 262 -5.01 -6.79 10.01
N GLU A 263 -4.97 -6.76 8.67
CA GLU A 263 -6.08 -7.27 7.85
C GLU A 263 -6.08 -8.80 7.71
N TRP A 264 -4.93 -9.42 7.96
CA TRP A 264 -4.67 -10.84 7.74
C TRP A 264 -5.46 -11.70 8.74
N ASP A 265 -5.93 -12.87 8.31
CA ASP A 265 -6.46 -13.87 9.24
C ASP A 265 -5.34 -14.66 9.93
N ALA A 266 -5.67 -15.32 11.03
CA ALA A 266 -4.73 -16.14 11.79
C ALA A 266 -5.13 -17.61 11.73
N ASP A 267 -4.17 -18.50 11.50
CA ASP A 267 -4.44 -19.93 11.49
C ASP A 267 -4.56 -20.48 12.90
N GLN A 268 -5.38 -21.52 13.08
CA GLN A 268 -5.32 -22.37 14.26
C GLN A 268 -3.88 -22.82 14.54
N GLY A 269 -3.41 -22.58 15.76
CA GLY A 269 -2.06 -22.96 16.19
C GLY A 269 -0.95 -22.00 15.74
N SER A 270 -1.28 -20.88 15.09
CA SER A 270 -0.28 -19.86 14.73
C SER A 270 0.35 -19.22 15.98
N LYS A 271 1.62 -18.84 15.84
CA LYS A 271 2.42 -18.23 16.90
C LYS A 271 2.94 -16.89 16.43
N ASN A 272 3.01 -15.91 17.33
CA ASN A 272 3.44 -14.54 17.03
C ASN A 272 2.70 -13.89 15.83
N ASP A 273 1.42 -14.21 15.65
CA ASP A 273 0.58 -13.65 14.61
C ASP A 273 0.32 -12.16 14.90
N GLN A 274 0.62 -11.26 13.95
CA GLN A 274 0.53 -9.81 14.20
C GLN A 274 -0.93 -9.37 14.29
N ALA A 275 -1.29 -8.78 15.43
CA ALA A 275 -2.65 -8.30 15.68
C ALA A 275 -2.77 -6.80 15.39
N LEU A 276 -1.92 -6.00 16.04
CA LEU A 276 -1.86 -4.54 15.86
C LEU A 276 -0.46 -4.01 16.09
N LYS A 277 -0.16 -2.85 15.53
CA LYS A 277 1.07 -2.10 15.80
C LYS A 277 0.73 -0.68 16.23
N LEU A 278 1.29 -0.25 17.35
CA LEU A 278 1.29 1.13 17.82
C LEU A 278 2.54 1.83 17.30
N ARG A 279 2.36 2.80 16.42
CA ARG A 279 3.43 3.70 15.96
C ARG A 279 3.39 4.98 16.78
N ILE A 280 4.50 5.34 17.41
CA ILE A 280 4.67 6.60 18.14
C ILE A 280 5.75 7.42 17.44
N ALA A 281 5.36 8.56 16.87
CA ALA A 281 6.27 9.54 16.31
C ALA A 281 6.62 10.60 17.35
N VAL A 282 7.91 10.85 17.58
CA VAL A 282 8.40 11.86 18.53
C VAL A 282 9.47 12.75 17.90
N GLN A 283 9.50 14.01 18.32
CA GLN A 283 10.50 14.99 17.90
C GLN A 283 11.38 15.38 19.07
N GLY A 284 12.65 15.67 18.81
CA GLY A 284 13.63 16.05 19.83
C GLY A 284 14.37 14.86 20.44
N SER A 285 15.56 15.16 20.96
CA SER A 285 16.50 14.15 21.49
C SER A 285 16.87 14.36 22.95
N LYS A 286 16.57 15.53 23.53
CA LYS A 286 16.87 15.82 24.94
C LYS A 286 15.78 15.22 25.83
N ASN A 287 16.15 14.64 26.97
CA ASN A 287 15.21 14.03 27.93
C ASN A 287 14.18 13.08 27.29
N PRO A 288 14.62 11.91 26.76
CA PRO A 288 13.73 10.95 26.09
C PRO A 288 12.47 10.62 26.91
N LEU A 289 11.33 10.59 26.23
CA LEU A 289 10.06 10.14 26.78
C LEU A 289 10.14 8.64 27.07
N LYS A 290 9.59 8.25 28.22
CA LYS A 290 9.55 6.87 28.70
C LYS A 290 8.13 6.32 28.58
N LEU A 291 7.97 5.17 27.91
CA LEU A 291 6.72 4.41 27.97
C LEU A 291 6.59 3.76 29.35
N THR A 292 5.54 4.14 30.08
CA THR A 292 5.35 3.79 31.50
C THR A 292 4.11 2.95 31.76
N GLU A 293 3.18 2.91 30.81
CA GLU A 293 1.95 2.13 30.90
C GLU A 293 1.39 1.90 29.49
N LEU A 294 0.89 0.69 29.22
CA LEU A 294 0.15 0.35 28.01
C LEU A 294 -1.18 -0.29 28.43
N LYS A 295 -2.30 0.31 28.02
CA LYS A 295 -3.63 -0.25 28.24
C LYS A 295 -4.06 -1.03 27.00
N LEU A 296 -4.48 -2.26 27.19
CA LEU A 296 -5.02 -3.12 26.13
C LEU A 296 -6.49 -3.46 26.42
N ASP A 297 -7.27 -3.58 25.37
CA ASP A 297 -8.68 -4.00 25.41
C ASP A 297 -8.96 -5.04 24.33
N PHE A 298 -9.59 -6.14 24.72
CA PHE A 298 -9.89 -7.29 23.86
C PHE A 298 -11.40 -7.55 23.76
N THR A 299 -12.24 -6.58 24.10
CA THR A 299 -13.71 -6.72 24.11
C THR A 299 -14.28 -7.11 22.74
N GLY A 300 -13.58 -6.78 21.65
CA GLY A 300 -13.96 -7.18 20.30
C GLY A 300 -13.57 -8.61 19.91
N THR A 301 -12.87 -9.37 20.76
CA THR A 301 -12.56 -10.78 20.52
C THR A 301 -13.78 -11.64 20.85
N THR A 302 -14.14 -12.58 19.97
CA THR A 302 -15.32 -13.44 20.16
C THR A 302 -15.18 -14.35 21.38
N ASP A 303 -14.05 -15.04 21.51
CA ASP A 303 -13.73 -15.87 22.67
C ASP A 303 -12.23 -15.75 22.99
N LEU A 304 -11.90 -15.23 24.18
CA LEU A 304 -10.51 -15.09 24.62
C LEU A 304 -9.82 -16.46 24.79
N ALA A 305 -10.57 -17.54 24.94
CA ALA A 305 -10.02 -18.89 25.00
C ALA A 305 -9.33 -19.31 23.69
N ASP A 306 -9.65 -18.68 22.55
CA ASP A 306 -8.98 -18.93 21.27
C ASP A 306 -7.53 -18.43 21.26
N ILE A 307 -7.19 -17.49 22.15
CA ILE A 307 -5.85 -16.92 22.28
C ILE A 307 -5.14 -17.61 23.46
N GLU A 308 -3.97 -18.17 23.18
CA GLU A 308 -3.12 -18.81 24.18
C GLU A 308 -2.36 -17.78 25.00
N GLN A 309 -1.65 -16.89 24.30
CA GLN A 309 -0.87 -15.81 24.87
C GLN A 309 -0.88 -14.59 23.94
N ILE A 310 -0.63 -13.43 24.53
CA ILE A 310 -0.29 -12.22 23.80
C ILE A 310 1.16 -11.85 24.10
N HIS A 311 1.84 -11.25 23.14
CA HIS A 311 3.19 -10.71 23.32
C HIS A 311 3.25 -9.27 22.85
N ILE A 312 4.11 -8.47 23.48
CA ILE A 312 4.34 -7.07 23.14
C ILE A 312 5.82 -6.89 22.86
N TYR A 313 6.13 -6.40 21.66
CA TYR A 313 7.50 -6.21 21.20
C TYR A 313 7.76 -4.75 20.87
N SER A 314 8.94 -4.23 21.21
CA SER A 314 9.52 -3.11 20.49
C SER A 314 10.20 -3.63 19.23
N THR A 315 9.89 -3.01 18.08
CA THR A 315 10.48 -3.38 16.78
C THR A 315 11.38 -2.28 16.20
N GLY A 316 11.75 -1.28 17.01
CA GLY A 316 12.62 -0.17 16.60
C GLY A 316 11.88 0.91 15.80
N SER A 317 12.58 1.53 14.84
CA SER A 317 12.11 2.67 14.05
C SER A 317 11.57 2.29 12.67
N GLU A 318 11.70 1.02 12.27
CA GLU A 318 11.30 0.54 10.95
C GLU A 318 10.04 -0.31 11.04
N ALA A 319 9.14 -0.14 10.08
CA ALA A 319 7.92 -0.95 10.01
C ALA A 319 8.30 -2.43 9.86
N ARG A 320 9.24 -2.74 8.97
CA ARG A 320 9.84 -4.07 8.78
C ARG A 320 11.15 -4.19 9.55
N SER A 321 11.12 -4.92 10.66
CA SER A 321 12.31 -5.15 11.49
C SER A 321 12.55 -6.64 11.72
N THR A 322 13.81 -7.05 11.55
CA THR A 322 14.29 -8.41 11.86
C THR A 322 14.59 -8.59 13.34
N GLN A 323 14.63 -7.50 14.12
CA GLN A 323 14.89 -7.53 15.55
C GLN A 323 13.63 -7.15 16.34
N ARG A 324 13.28 -8.00 17.30
CA ARG A 324 12.15 -7.77 18.22
C ARG A 324 12.65 -7.91 19.65
N LYS A 325 12.38 -6.90 20.47
CA LYS A 325 12.63 -6.95 21.92
C LYS A 325 11.30 -7.09 22.63
N GLU A 326 11.07 -8.21 23.30
CA GLU A 326 9.87 -8.39 24.11
C GLU A 326 9.87 -7.44 25.30
N LEU A 327 8.69 -6.92 25.64
CA LEU A 327 8.45 -5.94 26.69
C LEU A 327 7.44 -6.49 27.69
N PHE A 328 7.46 -5.95 28.91
CA PHE A 328 6.48 -6.24 29.97
C PHE A 328 6.50 -7.68 30.51
N GLY A 329 7.47 -8.50 30.14
CA GLY A 329 7.62 -9.88 30.60
C GLY A 329 7.82 -10.84 29.44
N ASN A 330 7.41 -12.10 29.64
CA ASN A 330 7.42 -13.14 28.62
C ASN A 330 6.00 -13.69 28.48
N GLY A 331 5.26 -13.14 27.51
CA GLY A 331 3.86 -13.46 27.25
C GLY A 331 2.87 -13.10 28.36
N HIS A 332 1.61 -12.91 27.98
CA HIS A 332 0.51 -12.71 28.92
C HIS A 332 -0.72 -13.51 28.50
N THR A 333 -1.44 -14.09 29.47
CA THR A 333 -2.78 -14.62 29.22
C THR A 333 -3.72 -13.45 28.89
N PRO A 334 -4.51 -13.53 27.81
CA PRO A 334 -5.45 -12.48 27.47
C PRO A 334 -6.56 -12.35 28.53
N GLU A 335 -6.87 -11.12 28.90
CA GLU A 335 -8.03 -10.73 29.70
C GLU A 335 -8.81 -9.68 28.91
N GLN A 336 -10.11 -9.46 29.20
CA GLN A 336 -10.89 -8.43 28.48
C GLN A 336 -10.21 -7.06 28.50
N SER A 337 -9.53 -6.73 29.60
CA SER A 337 -8.88 -5.44 29.78
C SER A 337 -7.59 -5.59 30.58
N LEU A 338 -6.44 -5.37 29.96
CA LEU A 338 -5.13 -5.57 30.58
C LEU A 338 -4.38 -4.24 30.71
N THR A 339 -3.64 -4.06 31.81
CA THR A 339 -2.78 -2.88 32.01
C THR A 339 -1.35 -3.35 32.23
N LEU A 340 -0.47 -3.02 31.30
CA LEU A 340 0.94 -3.41 31.35
C LEU A 340 1.80 -2.25 31.82
N ARG A 341 2.77 -2.55 32.68
CA ARG A 341 3.75 -1.60 33.22
C ARG A 341 5.14 -2.23 33.12
N PRO A 342 6.20 -1.45 32.82
CA PRO A 342 7.55 -1.98 32.79
C PRO A 342 7.91 -2.70 34.09
N THR A 343 8.61 -3.82 33.97
CA THR A 343 9.09 -4.59 35.12
C THR A 343 10.16 -3.82 35.91
N HIS A 344 10.48 -4.25 37.14
CA HIS A 344 11.45 -3.54 37.96
C HIS A 344 12.83 -3.47 37.27
N GLY A 345 13.33 -2.25 37.05
CA GLY A 345 14.59 -2.01 36.33
C GLY A 345 14.46 -1.89 34.80
N GLU A 346 13.28 -2.15 34.23
CA GLU A 346 13.02 -1.96 32.81
C GLU A 346 12.74 -0.49 32.48
N GLU A 347 13.49 0.04 31.51
CA GLU A 347 13.23 1.36 30.94
C GLU A 347 12.98 1.26 29.43
N ILE A 348 11.81 1.74 29.02
CA ILE A 348 11.39 1.77 27.62
C ILE A 348 11.45 3.22 27.14
N LEU A 349 12.64 3.64 26.71
CA LEU A 349 12.90 4.99 26.22
C LEU A 349 12.62 5.08 24.72
N LEU A 350 11.92 6.14 24.30
CA LEU A 350 11.66 6.40 22.89
C LEU A 350 12.87 7.06 22.22
N GLN A 351 13.21 6.60 21.02
CA GLN A 351 14.22 7.23 20.17
C GLN A 351 13.59 8.39 19.38
N PRO A 352 14.35 9.43 19.00
CA PRO A 352 13.87 10.46 18.07
C PRO A 352 13.32 9.82 16.78
N GLY A 353 12.23 10.37 16.24
CA GLY A 353 11.57 9.83 15.05
C GLY A 353 10.50 8.79 15.38
N ILE A 354 10.44 7.74 14.57
CA ILE A 354 9.41 6.70 14.64
C ILE A 354 9.80 5.61 15.64
N ASN A 355 8.84 5.15 16.44
CA ASN A 355 8.99 4.02 17.36
C ASN A 355 7.80 3.08 17.22
N TYR A 356 8.05 1.78 17.03
CA TYR A 356 7.03 0.77 16.85
C TYR A 356 6.92 -0.18 18.04
N PHE A 357 5.67 -0.44 18.43
CA PHE A 357 5.28 -1.43 19.43
C PHE A 357 4.26 -2.40 18.83
N LEU A 358 4.66 -3.64 18.65
CA LEU A 358 3.86 -4.69 18.02
C LEU A 358 3.20 -5.56 19.08
N LEU A 359 1.89 -5.78 18.96
CA LEU A 359 1.15 -6.80 19.71
C LEU A 359 0.92 -8.01 18.80
N THR A 360 1.23 -9.20 19.30
CA THR A 360 0.97 -10.46 18.59
C THR A 360 0.10 -11.42 19.40
N PHE A 361 -0.57 -12.33 18.69
CA PHE A 361 -1.31 -13.45 19.24
C PHE A 361 -0.59 -14.77 19.01
N ASP A 362 -0.58 -15.59 20.05
CA ASP A 362 -0.44 -17.03 19.94
C ASP A 362 -1.85 -17.62 19.90
N VAL A 363 -2.27 -18.16 18.75
CA VAL A 363 -3.60 -18.73 18.56
C VAL A 363 -3.59 -20.20 18.93
N ARG A 364 -4.56 -20.66 19.73
CA ARG A 364 -4.64 -22.08 20.10
C ARG A 364 -4.88 -22.96 18.88
N SER A 365 -4.31 -24.17 18.91
CA SER A 365 -4.57 -25.18 17.86
C SER A 365 -6.03 -25.64 17.79
N LYS A 366 -6.80 -25.44 18.87
CA LYS A 366 -8.24 -25.74 18.96
C LYS A 366 -9.12 -24.49 18.88
N ALA A 367 -8.56 -23.33 18.51
CA ALA A 367 -9.34 -22.10 18.36
C ALA A 367 -10.47 -22.30 17.34
N THR A 368 -11.61 -21.65 17.52
CA THR A 368 -12.78 -21.90 16.67
C THR A 368 -12.71 -21.10 15.35
N PRO A 369 -12.68 -21.74 14.17
CA PRO A 369 -12.65 -21.01 12.90
C PRO A 369 -13.84 -20.06 12.74
N GLY A 370 -13.60 -18.87 12.21
CA GLY A 370 -14.58 -17.79 12.04
C GLY A 370 -14.75 -16.88 13.26
N HIS A 371 -14.22 -17.24 14.44
CA HIS A 371 -14.17 -16.33 15.58
C HIS A 371 -13.26 -15.13 15.29
N THR A 372 -13.69 -13.94 15.73
CA THR A 372 -12.92 -12.70 15.59
C THR A 372 -11.84 -12.64 16.66
N LEU A 373 -10.60 -12.31 16.26
CA LEU A 373 -9.50 -11.95 17.16
C LEU A 373 -9.27 -10.44 17.07
N TYR A 374 -9.36 -9.73 18.19
CA TYR A 374 -9.27 -8.28 18.20
C TYR A 374 -8.61 -7.74 19.47
N ALA A 375 -7.73 -6.77 19.28
CA ALA A 375 -7.16 -5.96 20.34
C ALA A 375 -7.28 -4.49 19.98
N SER A 376 -7.29 -3.63 20.98
CA SER A 376 -7.10 -2.19 20.82
C SER A 376 -6.22 -1.64 21.94
N VAL A 377 -5.73 -0.42 21.75
CA VAL A 377 -4.97 0.33 22.74
C VAL A 377 -5.77 1.58 23.13
N PRO A 378 -6.64 1.51 24.15
CA PRO A 378 -7.44 2.68 24.54
C PRO A 378 -6.58 3.88 24.96
N PHE A 379 -5.43 3.62 25.59
CA PHE A 379 -4.43 4.63 25.90
C PHE A 379 -3.08 4.00 26.26
N PHE A 380 -2.04 4.83 26.29
CA PHE A 380 -0.75 4.52 26.90
C PHE A 380 -0.26 5.73 27.70
N LYS A 381 0.84 5.59 28.45
CA LYS A 381 1.44 6.71 29.21
C LYS A 381 2.89 6.95 28.84
N LEU A 382 3.21 8.19 28.49
CA LEU A 382 4.59 8.69 28.37
C LEU A 382 4.92 9.54 29.59
N ASN A 383 5.96 9.18 30.34
CA ASN A 383 6.33 9.84 31.60
C ASN A 383 5.13 9.99 32.57
N GLY A 384 4.26 8.98 32.65
CA GLY A 384 3.04 9.01 33.46
C GLY A 384 1.86 9.80 32.88
N LYS A 385 2.05 10.57 31.79
CA LYS A 385 0.97 11.32 31.11
C LYS A 385 0.20 10.41 30.16
N LYS A 386 -1.13 10.35 30.32
CA LYS A 386 -2.04 9.57 29.45
C LYS A 386 -2.11 10.17 28.03
N ILE A 387 -1.94 9.32 27.03
CA ILE A 387 -2.05 9.60 25.60
C ILE A 387 -3.06 8.63 24.97
N ILE A 388 -3.95 9.15 24.13
CA ILE A 388 -4.91 8.35 23.36
C ILE A 388 -4.39 8.32 21.91
N PRO A 389 -4.04 7.15 21.35
CA PRO A 389 -3.61 7.05 19.96
C PRO A 389 -4.80 7.23 19.01
N GLU A 390 -4.53 7.70 17.80
CA GLU A 390 -5.52 7.74 16.73
C GLU A 390 -5.73 6.35 16.11
N THR A 391 -6.92 6.12 15.57
CA THR A 391 -7.31 4.92 14.84
C THR A 391 -7.90 5.30 13.48
N SER A 392 -7.87 4.38 12.52
CA SER A 392 -8.66 4.49 11.28
C SER A 392 -10.12 4.09 11.52
N ALA A 393 -11.02 4.59 10.67
CA ALA A 393 -12.46 4.27 10.74
C ALA A 393 -12.78 2.86 10.20
N GLU A 394 -11.95 2.33 9.31
CA GLU A 394 -12.13 0.97 8.79
C GLU A 394 -11.68 -0.06 9.83
N GLU A 395 -12.60 -0.93 10.21
CA GLU A 395 -12.34 -2.08 11.08
C GLU A 395 -12.25 -3.35 10.23
N VAL A 396 -11.03 -3.68 9.79
CA VAL A 396 -10.80 -5.03 9.26
C VAL A 396 -10.70 -5.98 10.45
N ARG A 397 -11.60 -6.95 10.50
CA ARG A 397 -11.66 -7.94 11.59
C ARG A 397 -10.83 -9.15 11.21
N LYS A 398 -9.76 -9.40 11.96
CA LYS A 398 -9.00 -10.65 11.90
C LYS A 398 -9.86 -11.80 12.44
N GLN A 399 -9.87 -12.92 11.76
CA GLN A 399 -10.57 -14.13 12.14
C GLN A 399 -9.62 -15.32 12.27
N VAL A 400 -10.04 -16.31 13.06
CA VAL A 400 -9.40 -17.63 13.09
C VAL A 400 -9.75 -18.38 11.80
N THR A 401 -8.77 -18.97 11.13
CA THR A 401 -8.98 -19.85 9.97
C THR A 401 -8.44 -21.25 10.24
N CYS A 402 -8.99 -22.22 9.51
CA CYS A 402 -8.56 -23.62 9.56
C CYS A 402 -7.09 -23.77 9.14
N ASN A 403 -6.38 -24.69 9.80
CA ASN A 403 -5.00 -24.98 9.47
C ASN A 403 -4.89 -26.07 8.37
N ASN A 404 -4.68 -25.60 7.14
CA ASN A 404 -4.53 -26.40 5.92
C ASN A 404 -3.30 -27.33 5.90
N GLN A 405 -2.36 -27.18 6.84
CA GLN A 405 -1.25 -28.13 6.99
C GLN A 405 -1.65 -29.38 7.78
N THR A 406 -2.67 -29.27 8.64
CA THR A 406 -3.12 -30.36 9.51
C THR A 406 -4.45 -31.00 9.09
N GLN A 407 -5.23 -30.31 8.24
CA GLN A 407 -6.54 -30.76 7.79
C GLN A 407 -6.52 -30.98 6.27
N SER A 408 -6.62 -32.25 5.85
CA SER A 408 -6.45 -32.68 4.45
C SER A 408 -7.60 -32.33 3.52
N ASN A 409 -8.74 -31.90 4.06
CA ASN A 409 -9.91 -31.42 3.31
C ASN A 409 -9.99 -29.88 3.23
N ILE A 410 -9.01 -29.16 3.77
CA ILE A 410 -8.96 -27.70 3.70
C ILE A 410 -7.98 -27.30 2.60
N VAL A 411 -8.38 -26.36 1.75
CA VAL A 411 -7.53 -25.77 0.71
C VAL A 411 -7.59 -24.25 0.78
N LYS A 412 -6.42 -23.62 0.83
CA LYS A 412 -6.28 -22.16 0.74
C LYS A 412 -5.85 -21.75 -0.66
N VAL A 413 -6.58 -20.81 -1.23
CA VAL A 413 -6.37 -20.32 -2.60
C VAL A 413 -6.10 -18.83 -2.55
N LEU A 414 -4.94 -18.42 -3.08
CA LEU A 414 -4.56 -17.03 -3.26
C LEU A 414 -4.68 -16.67 -4.73
N GLN A 415 -5.45 -15.64 -5.04
CA GLN A 415 -5.43 -14.96 -6.33
C GLN A 415 -4.68 -13.65 -6.17
N TRP A 416 -3.77 -13.36 -7.10
CA TRP A 416 -3.10 -12.07 -7.10
C TRP A 416 -2.43 -11.71 -8.44
N ASN A 417 -2.82 -10.57 -9.01
CA ASN A 417 -2.02 -9.87 -10.02
C ASN A 417 -0.87 -9.13 -9.30
N ILE A 418 0.37 -9.42 -9.67
CA ILE A 418 1.56 -8.89 -8.98
C ILE A 418 2.26 -7.74 -9.73
N TRP A 419 1.62 -7.18 -10.76
CA TRP A 419 2.07 -5.98 -11.48
C TRP A 419 3.49 -6.07 -12.02
N HIS A 420 3.62 -6.58 -13.24
CA HIS A 420 4.92 -6.76 -13.91
C HIS A 420 5.96 -7.55 -13.10
N GLY A 421 5.53 -8.52 -12.30
CA GLY A 421 6.42 -9.33 -11.46
C GLY A 421 6.90 -8.59 -10.22
N GLY A 422 6.20 -7.53 -9.78
CA GLY A 422 6.51 -6.74 -8.58
C GLY A 422 7.67 -5.76 -8.75
N ILE A 423 8.12 -5.47 -9.97
CA ILE A 423 9.33 -4.67 -10.23
C ILE A 423 9.11 -3.15 -10.21
N HIS A 424 7.86 -2.70 -10.10
CA HIS A 424 7.53 -1.26 -10.01
C HIS A 424 7.94 -0.60 -8.69
N LEU A 425 8.12 -1.39 -7.65
CA LEU A 425 8.26 -0.92 -6.27
C LEU A 425 9.70 -1.01 -5.77
N GLY A 426 10.60 -0.45 -6.57
CA GLY A 426 12.03 -0.39 -6.33
C GLY A 426 12.71 -1.76 -6.47
N ASN A 427 13.88 -1.89 -5.87
CA ASN A 427 14.72 -3.08 -5.92
C ASN A 427 14.22 -4.20 -4.99
N GLU A 428 13.39 -3.90 -3.99
CA GLU A 428 12.86 -4.91 -3.05
C GLU A 428 11.51 -5.51 -3.44
N GLY A 429 10.85 -5.00 -4.49
CA GLY A 429 9.48 -5.36 -4.83
C GLY A 429 9.24 -6.87 -5.02
N GLN A 430 10.16 -7.57 -5.69
CA GLN A 430 10.09 -9.04 -5.87
C GLN A 430 10.19 -9.82 -4.56
N GLN A 431 11.09 -9.39 -3.66
CA GLN A 431 11.21 -10.03 -2.34
C GLN A 431 9.96 -9.77 -1.50
N ARG A 432 9.38 -8.57 -1.62
CA ARG A 432 8.12 -8.20 -0.97
C ARG A 432 6.96 -9.09 -1.43
N VAL A 433 6.87 -9.37 -2.74
CA VAL A 433 5.91 -10.34 -3.31
C VAL A 433 6.10 -11.73 -2.69
N LEU A 434 7.34 -12.23 -2.60
CA LEU A 434 7.62 -13.54 -1.98
C LEU A 434 7.20 -13.60 -0.51
N ASP A 435 7.53 -12.57 0.28
CA ASP A 435 7.20 -12.51 1.71
C ASP A 435 5.68 -12.51 1.94
N LEU A 436 4.94 -11.81 1.07
CA LEU A 436 3.48 -11.77 1.05
C LEU A 436 2.87 -13.15 0.78
N ILE A 437 3.34 -13.82 -0.27
CA ILE A 437 2.87 -15.15 -0.63
C ILE A 437 3.13 -16.15 0.49
N ARG A 438 4.33 -16.14 1.09
CA ARG A 438 4.66 -17.01 2.23
C ARG A 438 3.73 -16.78 3.42
N SER A 439 3.39 -15.52 3.69
CA SER A 439 2.51 -15.16 4.81
C SER A 439 1.06 -15.62 4.61
N SER A 440 0.60 -15.73 3.36
CA SER A 440 -0.73 -16.27 3.04
C SER A 440 -0.91 -17.74 3.38
N ARG A 441 0.19 -18.51 3.39
CA ARG A 441 0.19 -19.98 3.56
C ARG A 441 -0.77 -20.68 2.61
N ALA A 442 -1.02 -20.10 1.43
CA ALA A 442 -1.89 -20.66 0.42
C ALA A 442 -1.35 -21.99 -0.11
N ASP A 443 -2.23 -22.95 -0.36
CA ASP A 443 -1.89 -24.23 -0.98
C ASP A 443 -1.78 -24.11 -2.50
N VAL A 444 -2.59 -23.23 -3.07
CA VAL A 444 -2.64 -22.95 -4.50
C VAL A 444 -2.60 -21.43 -4.70
N ILE A 445 -1.69 -20.97 -5.53
CA ILE A 445 -1.51 -19.56 -5.87
C ILE A 445 -1.74 -19.40 -7.37
N MET A 446 -2.59 -18.45 -7.72
CA MET A 446 -3.10 -18.20 -9.07
C MET A 446 -2.75 -16.77 -9.42
N MET A 447 -1.70 -16.62 -10.24
CA MET A 447 -0.96 -15.38 -10.36
C MET A 447 -1.00 -14.83 -11.78
N GLN A 448 -1.29 -13.53 -11.85
CA GLN A 448 -1.23 -12.75 -13.08
C GLN A 448 -0.01 -11.83 -13.03
N GLU A 449 0.47 -11.47 -14.21
CA GLU A 449 1.58 -10.58 -14.49
C GLU A 449 2.91 -10.99 -13.86
N ALA A 450 3.27 -12.27 -13.93
CA ALA A 450 4.48 -12.76 -13.27
C ALA A 450 5.80 -12.40 -14.01
N TYR A 451 5.79 -12.42 -15.35
CA TYR A 451 6.84 -11.89 -16.25
C TYR A 451 8.32 -12.05 -15.82
N GLY A 452 8.71 -13.22 -15.31
CA GLY A 452 10.10 -13.59 -15.08
C GLY A 452 10.38 -14.06 -13.65
N ILE A 453 9.50 -13.78 -12.69
CA ILE A 453 9.68 -14.15 -11.29
C ILE A 453 9.27 -15.61 -10.98
N GLN A 454 8.66 -16.31 -11.94
CA GLN A 454 7.93 -17.55 -11.69
C GLN A 454 8.81 -18.64 -11.08
N GLN A 455 9.97 -18.91 -11.67
CA GLN A 455 10.86 -19.95 -11.18
C GLN A 455 11.40 -19.61 -9.79
N MET A 456 11.74 -18.34 -9.55
CA MET A 456 12.21 -17.88 -8.24
C MET A 456 11.18 -18.15 -7.14
N LEU A 457 9.90 -17.86 -7.40
CA LEU A 457 8.83 -18.12 -6.45
C LEU A 457 8.62 -19.62 -6.22
N ALA A 458 8.60 -20.42 -7.30
CA ALA A 458 8.43 -21.86 -7.20
C ALA A 458 9.52 -22.51 -6.34
N ASP A 459 10.79 -22.19 -6.62
CA ASP A 459 11.95 -22.71 -5.89
C ASP A 459 11.94 -22.24 -4.43
N SER A 460 11.60 -20.97 -4.19
CA SER A 460 11.58 -20.37 -2.85
C SER A 460 10.45 -20.90 -1.97
N LEU A 461 9.35 -21.36 -2.56
CA LEU A 461 8.22 -21.96 -1.87
C LEU A 461 8.33 -23.49 -1.79
N GLY A 462 9.11 -24.12 -2.66
CA GLY A 462 9.12 -25.56 -2.86
C GLY A 462 7.83 -26.08 -3.50
N TYR A 463 7.20 -25.27 -4.36
CA TYR A 463 5.89 -25.55 -4.97
C TYR A 463 6.06 -26.05 -6.41
N HIS A 464 5.10 -26.84 -6.86
CA HIS A 464 4.96 -27.18 -8.27
C HIS A 464 4.53 -25.95 -9.06
N LEU A 465 5.22 -25.66 -10.17
CA LEU A 465 4.92 -24.55 -11.06
C LEU A 465 4.28 -25.06 -12.35
N LYS A 466 3.18 -24.42 -12.76
CA LYS A 466 2.65 -24.49 -14.12
C LYS A 466 2.59 -23.09 -14.71
N THR A 467 3.44 -22.85 -15.70
CA THR A 467 3.41 -21.66 -16.56
C THR A 467 3.80 -22.07 -17.98
N HIS A 468 3.32 -21.36 -19.00
CA HIS A 468 3.64 -21.68 -20.40
C HIS A 468 5.07 -21.25 -20.76
N SER A 469 5.50 -20.09 -20.26
CA SER A 469 6.86 -19.55 -20.41
C SER A 469 7.15 -18.56 -19.28
N LEU A 470 8.41 -18.45 -18.86
CA LEU A 470 8.82 -17.49 -17.82
C LEU A 470 8.59 -16.02 -18.22
N LYS A 471 8.45 -15.73 -19.52
CA LYS A 471 8.14 -14.36 -19.98
C LYS A 471 6.65 -14.08 -20.07
N ASP A 472 5.80 -15.04 -19.73
CA ASP A 472 4.35 -14.91 -19.90
C ASP A 472 3.68 -14.39 -18.62
N ASN A 473 2.43 -13.99 -18.81
CA ASN A 473 1.54 -13.42 -17.81
C ASN A 473 1.25 -14.39 -16.65
N LEU A 474 0.70 -15.57 -16.95
CA LEU A 474 0.06 -16.45 -15.97
C LEU A 474 1.02 -17.46 -15.34
N ALA A 475 0.86 -17.68 -14.03
CA ALA A 475 1.58 -18.69 -13.27
C ALA A 475 0.70 -19.31 -12.18
N MET A 476 0.63 -20.64 -12.17
CA MET A 476 -0.01 -21.40 -11.11
C MET A 476 1.06 -22.09 -10.27
N TYR A 477 0.96 -21.94 -8.95
CA TYR A 477 1.80 -22.64 -8.00
C TYR A 477 0.93 -23.54 -7.13
N SER A 478 1.39 -24.75 -6.84
CA SER A 478 0.72 -25.61 -5.88
C SER A 478 1.68 -26.35 -4.98
N ARG A 479 1.32 -26.43 -3.70
CA ARG A 479 1.94 -27.34 -2.73
C ARG A 479 1.75 -28.81 -3.11
N PHE A 480 0.72 -29.12 -3.89
CA PHE A 480 0.34 -30.47 -4.28
C PHE A 480 0.68 -30.77 -5.74
N PRO A 481 0.78 -32.05 -6.14
CA PRO A 481 1.04 -32.42 -7.52
C PRO A 481 -0.02 -31.86 -8.49
N LEU A 482 0.47 -31.23 -9.56
CA LEU A 482 -0.32 -30.65 -10.63
C LEU A 482 -0.41 -31.62 -11.81
N GLU A 483 -1.62 -31.88 -12.29
CA GLU A 483 -1.86 -32.49 -13.59
C GLU A 483 -2.20 -31.38 -14.60
N ALA A 484 -1.31 -31.18 -15.56
CA ALA A 484 -1.45 -30.13 -16.55
C ALA A 484 -2.57 -30.44 -17.54
N ILE A 485 -3.45 -29.45 -17.76
CA ILE A 485 -4.35 -29.42 -18.92
C ILE A 485 -3.67 -28.60 -20.03
N ALA A 486 -3.78 -29.07 -21.27
CA ALA A 486 -3.17 -28.43 -22.43
C ALA A 486 -3.66 -26.99 -22.60
N TRP A 487 -2.72 -26.08 -22.91
CA TRP A 487 -3.06 -24.68 -23.16
C TRP A 487 -3.79 -24.51 -24.49
N ARG A 488 -4.78 -23.62 -24.49
CA ARG A 488 -5.41 -23.13 -25.73
C ARG A 488 -5.07 -21.67 -26.00
N GLU A 489 -5.28 -20.82 -25.00
CA GLU A 489 -4.94 -19.39 -25.04
C GLU A 489 -4.05 -19.08 -23.81
N PRO A 490 -2.74 -19.37 -23.86
CA PRO A 490 -1.86 -19.36 -22.68
C PRO A 490 -1.73 -17.99 -22.00
N PHE A 491 -2.01 -16.89 -22.72
CA PHE A 491 -2.04 -15.55 -22.14
C PHE A 491 -3.28 -15.28 -21.27
N LYS A 492 -4.37 -16.01 -21.50
CA LYS A 492 -5.68 -15.79 -20.85
C LYS A 492 -6.12 -16.91 -19.92
N SER A 493 -5.55 -18.11 -20.07
CA SER A 493 -6.02 -19.30 -19.37
C SER A 493 -4.86 -20.25 -19.06
N ASN A 494 -4.76 -20.66 -17.79
CA ASN A 494 -3.82 -21.65 -17.32
C ASN A 494 -4.55 -22.72 -16.46
N PRO A 495 -5.18 -23.73 -17.09
CA PRO A 495 -5.95 -24.76 -16.40
C PRO A 495 -5.07 -25.91 -15.88
N ALA A 496 -5.44 -26.49 -14.74
CA ALA A 496 -4.84 -27.71 -14.19
C ALA A 496 -5.83 -28.47 -13.27
N LYS A 497 -5.51 -29.74 -12.97
CA LYS A 497 -6.16 -30.51 -11.91
C LYS A 497 -5.17 -30.72 -10.77
N ILE A 498 -5.66 -30.63 -9.53
CA ILE A 498 -4.85 -30.79 -8.32
C ILE A 498 -5.46 -31.90 -7.49
N THR A 499 -4.62 -32.82 -7.01
CA THR A 499 -5.04 -33.90 -6.12
C THR A 499 -4.62 -33.57 -4.69
N LEU A 500 -5.58 -33.45 -3.79
CA LEU A 500 -5.35 -33.18 -2.37
C LEU A 500 -4.85 -34.43 -1.63
N PRO A 501 -4.27 -34.29 -0.42
CA PRO A 501 -3.80 -35.43 0.37
C PRO A 501 -4.88 -36.46 0.72
N ASN A 502 -6.16 -36.05 0.74
CA ASN A 502 -7.30 -36.95 0.95
C ASN A 502 -7.78 -37.67 -0.33
N GLY A 503 -7.09 -37.48 -1.46
CA GLY A 503 -7.42 -38.07 -2.76
C GLY A 503 -8.48 -37.32 -3.57
N LYS A 504 -9.11 -36.28 -3.03
CA LYS A 504 -10.06 -35.45 -3.77
C LYS A 504 -9.34 -34.61 -4.82
N ARG A 505 -9.99 -34.45 -5.97
CA ARG A 505 -9.45 -33.68 -7.10
C ARG A 505 -10.26 -32.42 -7.30
N ILE A 506 -9.57 -31.32 -7.60
CA ILE A 506 -10.17 -30.03 -7.90
C ILE A 506 -9.56 -29.52 -9.21
N MET A 507 -10.39 -28.99 -10.09
CA MET A 507 -9.93 -28.26 -11.26
C MET A 507 -9.72 -26.79 -10.91
N PHE A 508 -8.55 -26.27 -11.27
CA PHE A 508 -8.18 -24.88 -11.12
C PHE A 508 -7.97 -24.24 -12.49
N VAL A 509 -8.49 -23.03 -12.66
CA VAL A 509 -8.27 -22.22 -13.87
C VAL A 509 -7.88 -20.81 -13.46
N ASP A 510 -6.63 -20.46 -13.77
CA ASP A 510 -6.09 -19.12 -13.63
C ASP A 510 -6.35 -18.34 -14.92
N CYS A 511 -6.89 -17.12 -14.83
CA CYS A 511 -7.26 -16.34 -15.98
C CYS A 511 -6.83 -14.87 -15.93
N TRP A 512 -6.67 -14.32 -17.13
CA TRP A 512 -6.53 -12.89 -17.37
C TRP A 512 -7.39 -12.56 -18.59
N LEU A 513 -8.41 -11.72 -18.42
CA LEU A 513 -9.34 -11.38 -19.49
C LEU A 513 -8.98 -10.03 -20.10
N ARG A 514 -9.39 -9.79 -21.35
CA ARG A 514 -9.17 -8.49 -22.00
C ARG A 514 -10.01 -7.40 -21.34
N TYR A 515 -9.36 -6.30 -20.97
CA TYR A 515 -9.97 -5.10 -20.42
C TYR A 515 -10.64 -4.22 -21.46
N ALA A 516 -11.70 -3.52 -21.06
CA ALA A 516 -12.30 -2.43 -21.82
C ALA A 516 -11.36 -1.22 -21.85
N TYR A 517 -11.24 -0.56 -23.00
CA TYR A 517 -10.31 0.57 -23.18
C TYR A 517 -10.90 1.70 -24.05
N ARG A 518 -12.19 1.63 -24.40
CA ARG A 518 -12.92 2.60 -25.23
C ARG A 518 -14.28 2.98 -24.59
N PRO A 519 -14.29 3.60 -23.40
CA PRO A 519 -13.12 4.00 -22.61
C PRO A 519 -12.67 2.90 -21.63
N GLU A 520 -11.44 3.04 -21.13
CA GLU A 520 -11.01 2.30 -19.95
C GLU A 520 -11.86 2.78 -18.76
N TYR A 521 -12.50 1.85 -18.06
CA TYR A 521 -13.37 2.18 -16.93
C TYR A 521 -12.95 1.54 -15.61
N THR A 522 -12.21 0.43 -15.64
CA THR A 522 -11.83 -0.29 -14.41
C THR A 522 -10.90 0.57 -13.56
N SER A 523 -10.09 1.42 -14.22
CA SER A 523 -9.27 2.45 -13.59
C SER A 523 -9.83 3.88 -13.70
N GLY A 524 -10.57 4.18 -14.77
CA GLY A 524 -11.10 5.51 -15.07
C GLY A 524 -12.44 5.86 -14.43
N TYR A 525 -13.06 4.99 -13.63
CA TYR A 525 -14.44 5.20 -13.14
C TYR A 525 -14.64 6.45 -12.26
N ALA A 526 -13.57 7.03 -11.72
CA ALA A 526 -13.63 8.28 -10.96
C ALA A 526 -13.91 9.50 -11.86
N GLU A 527 -13.82 9.35 -13.18
CA GLU A 527 -14.17 10.39 -14.14
C GLU A 527 -15.64 10.79 -14.09
N LYS A 528 -15.92 12.07 -14.35
CA LYS A 528 -17.29 12.58 -14.40
C LYS A 528 -17.84 12.53 -15.82
N GLY A 529 -19.11 12.10 -15.94
CA GLY A 529 -19.86 12.10 -17.20
C GLY A 529 -19.67 10.86 -18.06
N LEU A 530 -19.22 9.74 -17.50
CA LEU A 530 -19.11 8.47 -18.20
C LEU A 530 -20.50 7.83 -18.44
N ASP A 531 -20.59 6.96 -19.46
CA ASP A 531 -21.78 6.18 -19.80
C ASP A 531 -21.54 4.67 -19.56
N PRO A 532 -22.09 4.10 -18.47
CA PRO A 532 -21.93 2.68 -18.16
C PRO A 532 -22.46 1.71 -19.24
N SER A 533 -23.34 2.16 -20.15
CA SER A 533 -23.81 1.31 -21.23
C SER A 533 -22.70 0.96 -22.23
N VAL A 534 -21.71 1.86 -22.40
CA VAL A 534 -20.53 1.63 -23.22
C VAL A 534 -19.62 0.58 -22.58
N TRP A 535 -19.45 0.61 -21.26
CA TRP A 535 -18.67 -0.39 -20.53
C TRP A 535 -19.26 -1.79 -20.71
N VAL A 536 -20.59 -1.92 -20.57
CA VAL A 536 -21.30 -3.19 -20.77
C VAL A 536 -21.15 -3.68 -22.21
N ALA A 537 -21.26 -2.78 -23.20
CA ALA A 537 -21.10 -3.13 -24.60
C ALA A 537 -19.67 -3.61 -24.92
N GLU A 538 -18.66 -2.96 -24.34
CA GLU A 538 -17.27 -3.34 -24.55
C GLU A 538 -16.90 -4.66 -23.86
N ASP A 539 -17.30 -4.85 -22.60
CA ASP A 539 -17.16 -6.13 -21.90
C ASP A 539 -17.82 -7.29 -22.66
N SER A 540 -18.96 -7.01 -23.33
CA SER A 540 -19.69 -8.01 -24.13
C SER A 540 -18.91 -8.53 -25.33
N ILE A 541 -17.91 -7.78 -25.82
CA ILE A 541 -17.05 -8.17 -26.96
C ILE A 541 -15.60 -8.49 -26.55
N LEU A 542 -15.21 -8.22 -25.29
CA LEU A 542 -13.88 -8.49 -24.73
C LEU A 542 -13.93 -9.57 -23.65
N ALA A 543 -14.20 -9.20 -22.40
CA ALA A 543 -14.16 -10.08 -21.24
C ALA A 543 -15.16 -11.25 -21.33
N LEU A 544 -16.41 -11.01 -21.78
CA LEU A 544 -17.44 -12.05 -21.89
C LEU A 544 -17.05 -13.17 -22.88
N PRO A 545 -16.61 -12.88 -24.12
CA PRO A 545 -16.11 -13.91 -25.03
C PRO A 545 -14.93 -14.71 -24.47
N ASP A 546 -14.03 -14.04 -23.73
CA ASP A 546 -12.86 -14.70 -23.13
C ASP A 546 -13.28 -15.72 -22.07
N ILE A 547 -14.10 -15.32 -21.09
CA ILE A 547 -14.57 -16.26 -20.04
C ILE A 547 -15.46 -17.38 -20.61
N ARG A 548 -16.26 -17.10 -21.63
CA ARG A 548 -17.04 -18.12 -22.35
C ARG A 548 -16.14 -19.13 -23.07
N ASN A 549 -15.07 -18.66 -23.70
CA ASN A 549 -14.10 -19.54 -24.36
C ASN A 549 -13.38 -20.42 -23.32
N ILE A 550 -12.96 -19.85 -22.19
CA ILE A 550 -12.37 -20.61 -21.08
C ILE A 550 -13.33 -21.69 -20.59
N TYR A 551 -14.60 -21.33 -20.33
CA TYR A 551 -15.60 -22.29 -19.89
C TYR A 551 -15.82 -23.43 -20.90
N THR A 552 -16.06 -23.09 -22.16
CA THR A 552 -16.45 -24.06 -23.20
C THR A 552 -15.29 -24.91 -23.71
N LYS A 553 -14.06 -24.39 -23.69
CA LYS A 553 -12.90 -25.05 -24.30
C LYS A 553 -11.91 -25.62 -23.28
N ASP A 554 -11.80 -25.02 -22.10
CA ASP A 554 -10.86 -25.46 -21.07
C ASP A 554 -11.59 -26.19 -19.93
N ILE A 555 -12.70 -25.66 -19.42
CA ILE A 555 -13.42 -26.25 -18.27
C ILE A 555 -14.27 -27.45 -18.70
N ALA A 556 -15.32 -27.22 -19.49
CA ALA A 556 -16.32 -28.23 -19.80
C ALA A 556 -15.74 -29.54 -20.40
N PRO A 557 -14.74 -29.51 -21.31
CA PRO A 557 -14.19 -30.75 -21.87
C PRO A 557 -13.31 -31.55 -20.92
N ASN A 558 -12.83 -30.94 -19.83
CA ASN A 558 -11.89 -31.55 -18.90
C ASN A 558 -12.51 -31.89 -17.53
N LEU A 559 -13.81 -31.59 -17.37
CA LEU A 559 -14.56 -31.86 -16.15
C LEU A 559 -14.86 -33.36 -15.98
N GLU A 560 -14.60 -33.83 -14.77
CA GLU A 560 -14.97 -35.16 -14.30
C GLU A 560 -16.27 -35.07 -13.50
N THR A 561 -16.98 -36.18 -13.37
CA THR A 561 -18.21 -36.25 -12.58
C THR A 561 -17.92 -35.78 -11.14
N ASP A 562 -18.76 -34.87 -10.66
CA ASP A 562 -18.71 -34.27 -9.31
C ASP A 562 -17.41 -33.53 -8.94
N MET A 563 -16.47 -33.34 -9.88
CA MET A 563 -15.23 -32.61 -9.62
C MET A 563 -15.51 -31.12 -9.40
N PRO A 564 -15.12 -30.53 -8.26
CA PRO A 564 -15.23 -29.11 -8.05
C PRO A 564 -14.29 -28.30 -8.95
N VAL A 565 -14.69 -27.07 -9.25
CA VAL A 565 -13.94 -26.14 -10.10
C VAL A 565 -13.77 -24.81 -9.39
N ILE A 566 -12.55 -24.27 -9.45
CA ILE A 566 -12.21 -22.92 -9.03
C ILE A 566 -11.67 -22.17 -10.25
N VAL A 567 -12.31 -21.04 -10.58
CA VAL A 567 -11.89 -20.13 -11.65
C VAL A 567 -11.52 -18.81 -11.01
N THR A 568 -10.34 -18.29 -11.33
CA THR A 568 -9.81 -17.14 -10.62
C THR A 568 -8.85 -16.35 -11.47
N GLY A 569 -8.71 -15.07 -11.17
CA GLY A 569 -7.70 -14.20 -11.74
C GLY A 569 -8.24 -12.78 -11.95
N ASP A 570 -7.53 -12.05 -12.80
CA ASP A 570 -7.87 -10.69 -13.19
C ASP A 570 -8.89 -10.74 -14.35
N PHE A 571 -10.14 -10.42 -14.03
CA PHE A 571 -11.21 -10.40 -15.01
C PHE A 571 -11.23 -9.12 -15.83
N ASN A 572 -10.48 -8.08 -15.42
CA ASN A 572 -10.47 -6.78 -16.09
C ASN A 572 -11.89 -6.24 -16.38
N SER A 573 -12.84 -6.63 -15.54
CA SER A 573 -14.27 -6.39 -15.67
C SER A 573 -14.88 -6.43 -14.27
N CYS A 574 -15.71 -5.44 -13.97
CA CYS A 574 -16.33 -5.32 -12.66
C CYS A 574 -17.46 -6.34 -12.45
N SER A 575 -17.89 -6.49 -11.19
CA SER A 575 -19.03 -7.35 -10.86
C SER A 575 -20.36 -6.60 -10.83
N HIS A 576 -21.38 -7.16 -11.47
CA HIS A 576 -22.77 -6.68 -11.34
C HIS A 576 -23.31 -6.80 -9.90
N LEU A 577 -22.66 -7.59 -9.03
CA LEU A 577 -23.00 -7.69 -7.62
C LEU A 577 -22.44 -6.54 -6.77
N ASP A 578 -21.44 -5.83 -7.30
CA ASP A 578 -20.81 -4.71 -6.59
C ASP A 578 -21.38 -3.39 -7.07
N TRP A 579 -21.69 -3.28 -8.36
CA TRP A 579 -22.24 -2.08 -8.98
C TRP A 579 -23.76 -2.13 -8.97
N THR A 580 -24.34 -2.11 -7.77
CA THR A 580 -25.79 -2.11 -7.53
C THR A 580 -26.35 -0.69 -7.43
N GLU A 581 -27.68 -0.56 -7.38
CA GLU A 581 -28.33 0.74 -7.09
C GLU A 581 -27.88 1.30 -5.73
N ARG A 582 -27.70 0.44 -4.71
CA ARG A 582 -27.27 0.83 -3.36
C ARG A 582 -25.83 1.31 -3.34
N ALA A 583 -24.97 0.75 -4.19
CA ALA A 583 -23.56 1.08 -4.26
C ALA A 583 -23.24 2.31 -5.13
N LYS A 584 -24.21 2.88 -5.87
CA LYS A 584 -24.01 4.08 -6.70
C LYS A 584 -23.19 5.20 -6.03
N PRO A 585 -23.44 5.58 -4.75
CA PRO A 585 -22.67 6.65 -4.12
C PRO A 585 -21.18 6.35 -3.97
N LEU A 586 -20.80 5.07 -3.94
CA LEU A 586 -19.41 4.60 -3.86
C LEU A 586 -18.70 4.65 -5.22
N HIS A 587 -19.48 4.65 -6.30
CA HIS A 587 -18.99 4.61 -7.69
C HIS A 587 -19.31 5.89 -8.44
N HIS A 588 -19.17 7.05 -7.78
CA HIS A 588 -19.37 8.37 -8.41
C HIS A 588 -20.76 8.56 -9.07
N GLY A 589 -21.78 7.84 -8.58
CA GLY A 589 -23.15 7.88 -9.10
C GLY A 589 -23.46 6.83 -10.18
N TYR A 590 -22.48 6.04 -10.60
CA TYR A 590 -22.66 5.00 -11.61
C TYR A 590 -23.21 3.70 -11.00
N GLY A 591 -24.25 3.14 -11.64
CA GLY A 591 -24.93 1.94 -11.19
C GLY A 591 -26.42 1.95 -11.57
N PRO A 592 -27.15 0.86 -11.30
CA PRO A 592 -26.61 -0.48 -11.35
C PRO A 592 -26.00 -0.75 -12.74
N VAL A 593 -24.92 -1.52 -12.80
CA VAL A 593 -24.27 -1.89 -14.06
C VAL A 593 -24.29 -3.40 -14.23
N ALA A 594 -24.90 -3.89 -15.32
CA ALA A 594 -25.07 -5.31 -15.59
C ALA A 594 -23.85 -5.91 -16.32
N PHE A 595 -22.68 -5.88 -15.67
CA PHE A 595 -21.44 -6.40 -16.27
C PHE A 595 -21.59 -7.86 -16.72
N PRO A 596 -21.34 -8.16 -18.00
CA PRO A 596 -21.75 -9.44 -18.58
C PRO A 596 -20.85 -10.61 -18.18
N ALA A 597 -19.55 -10.39 -17.94
CA ALA A 597 -18.62 -11.46 -17.56
C ALA A 597 -18.97 -12.07 -16.19
N SER A 598 -19.17 -11.22 -15.17
CA SER A 598 -19.59 -11.66 -13.84
C SER A 598 -20.99 -12.30 -13.84
N ARG A 599 -21.93 -11.79 -14.65
CA ARG A 599 -23.25 -12.42 -14.83
C ARG A 599 -23.15 -13.82 -15.43
N TYR A 600 -22.33 -13.98 -16.47
CA TYR A 600 -22.12 -15.26 -17.13
C TYR A 600 -21.62 -16.33 -16.15
N MET A 601 -20.74 -15.97 -15.21
CA MET A 601 -20.27 -16.90 -14.17
C MET A 601 -21.43 -17.42 -13.32
N LEU A 602 -22.28 -16.53 -12.80
CA LEU A 602 -23.45 -16.91 -11.99
C LEU A 602 -24.48 -17.72 -12.78
N GLU A 603 -24.77 -17.32 -14.02
CA GLU A 603 -25.69 -18.02 -14.92
C GLU A 603 -25.21 -19.44 -15.26
N ASN A 604 -23.90 -19.72 -15.18
CA ASN A 604 -23.32 -21.06 -15.35
C ASN A 604 -23.09 -21.81 -14.03
N GLY A 605 -23.65 -21.31 -12.93
CA GLY A 605 -23.66 -21.96 -11.62
C GLY A 605 -22.39 -21.80 -10.80
N PHE A 606 -21.54 -20.83 -11.14
CA PHE A 606 -20.44 -20.41 -10.25
C PHE A 606 -20.95 -19.45 -9.18
N LYS A 607 -20.28 -19.45 -8.03
CA LYS A 607 -20.48 -18.48 -6.95
C LYS A 607 -19.22 -17.65 -6.75
N ASP A 608 -19.39 -16.37 -6.45
CA ASP A 608 -18.31 -15.47 -6.04
C ASP A 608 -18.00 -15.69 -4.56
N SER A 609 -16.82 -16.21 -4.24
CA SER A 609 -16.45 -16.57 -2.87
C SER A 609 -16.41 -15.37 -1.92
N PHE A 610 -16.00 -14.19 -2.40
CA PHE A 610 -15.93 -12.98 -1.59
C PHE A 610 -17.32 -12.46 -1.28
N ARG A 611 -18.18 -12.35 -2.30
CA ARG A 611 -19.54 -11.83 -2.14
C ARG A 611 -20.46 -12.82 -1.42
N GLU A 612 -20.18 -14.12 -1.47
CA GLU A 612 -20.87 -15.11 -0.63
C GLU A 612 -20.57 -14.93 0.87
N LYS A 613 -19.32 -14.58 1.22
CA LYS A 613 -18.95 -14.31 2.62
C LYS A 613 -19.28 -12.91 3.08
N ASN A 614 -19.27 -11.96 2.16
CA ASN A 614 -19.49 -10.53 2.42
C ASN A 614 -20.64 -10.03 1.54
N PRO A 615 -21.90 -10.45 1.81
CA PRO A 615 -23.04 -10.18 0.92
C PRO A 615 -23.46 -8.72 0.85
N ASP A 616 -23.09 -7.89 1.83
CA ASP A 616 -23.38 -6.45 1.81
C ASP A 616 -22.32 -5.70 1.00
N GLU A 617 -22.64 -5.38 -0.25
CA GLU A 617 -21.78 -4.67 -1.20
C GLU A 617 -21.43 -3.24 -0.79
N VAL A 618 -22.25 -2.63 0.07
CA VAL A 618 -22.00 -1.27 0.57
C VAL A 618 -21.07 -1.28 1.77
N ALA A 619 -21.17 -2.29 2.63
CA ALA A 619 -20.29 -2.42 3.80
C ALA A 619 -18.94 -3.05 3.46
N TYR A 620 -18.90 -3.90 2.42
CA TYR A 620 -17.72 -4.66 2.00
C TYR A 620 -17.51 -4.51 0.50
N GLN A 621 -16.99 -3.36 0.06
CA GLN A 621 -16.76 -3.08 -1.35
C GLN A 621 -15.71 -4.03 -1.92
N GLY A 622 -14.56 -4.12 -1.23
CA GLY A 622 -13.48 -5.05 -1.57
C GLY A 622 -12.77 -4.71 -2.88
N GLY A 623 -12.49 -3.43 -3.17
CA GLY A 623 -11.77 -3.05 -4.38
C GLY A 623 -10.41 -3.75 -4.50
N THR A 624 -10.05 -4.16 -5.71
CA THR A 624 -8.83 -4.95 -5.98
C THR A 624 -7.89 -4.31 -6.97
N VAL A 625 -8.32 -3.43 -7.87
CA VAL A 625 -7.41 -2.73 -8.80
C VAL A 625 -6.90 -1.44 -8.20
N ALA A 626 -5.62 -1.12 -8.43
CA ALA A 626 -4.97 0.10 -7.99
C ALA A 626 -5.18 0.41 -6.48
N ALA A 627 -5.16 -0.63 -5.65
CA ALA A 627 -5.35 -0.60 -4.20
C ALA A 627 -4.34 0.31 -3.46
N ILE A 628 -3.20 0.62 -4.08
CA ILE A 628 -2.22 1.58 -3.53
C ILE A 628 -2.54 3.05 -3.84
N TYR A 629 -3.53 3.32 -4.68
CA TYR A 629 -3.96 4.64 -5.11
C TYR A 629 -5.29 5.04 -4.47
N GLY A 630 -5.29 6.18 -3.78
CA GLY A 630 -6.37 6.64 -2.91
C GLY A 630 -7.73 6.80 -3.58
N GLN A 631 -7.73 7.16 -4.86
CA GLN A 631 -8.91 7.42 -5.66
C GLN A 631 -9.59 6.16 -6.21
N MET A 632 -9.04 4.96 -5.97
CA MET A 632 -9.43 3.73 -6.67
C MET A 632 -9.88 2.57 -5.77
N GLN A 633 -10.22 2.85 -4.51
CA GLN A 633 -10.41 1.83 -3.48
C GLN A 633 -11.66 0.94 -3.63
N MET A 634 -12.53 1.22 -4.61
CA MET A 634 -13.86 0.59 -4.69
C MET A 634 -14.03 -0.37 -5.88
N SER A 635 -13.13 -0.32 -6.88
CA SER A 635 -13.25 -1.14 -8.09
C SER A 635 -12.69 -2.54 -7.87
N ARG A 636 -13.53 -3.57 -7.97
CA ARG A 636 -13.15 -4.98 -7.83
C ARG A 636 -13.23 -5.68 -9.19
N ILE A 637 -12.07 -6.16 -9.65
CA ILE A 637 -11.93 -6.88 -10.93
C ILE A 637 -11.22 -8.23 -10.78
N ASP A 638 -10.74 -8.53 -9.58
CA ASP A 638 -10.06 -9.78 -9.25
C ASP A 638 -10.99 -10.70 -8.46
N PHE A 639 -11.10 -11.96 -8.89
CA PHE A 639 -12.11 -12.87 -8.35
C PHE A 639 -11.58 -14.27 -8.05
N ILE A 640 -12.22 -14.92 -7.08
CA ILE A 640 -12.22 -16.38 -6.91
C ILE A 640 -13.67 -16.85 -7.03
N TYR A 641 -14.02 -17.39 -8.20
CA TYR A 641 -15.28 -18.07 -8.47
C TYR A 641 -15.14 -19.56 -8.26
N TYR A 642 -16.19 -20.22 -7.77
CA TYR A 642 -16.16 -21.67 -7.56
C TYR A 642 -17.50 -22.35 -7.85
N LYS A 643 -17.46 -23.66 -8.09
CA LYS A 643 -18.62 -24.53 -8.34
C LYS A 643 -18.32 -25.97 -7.87
N GLY A 644 -19.35 -26.71 -7.48
CA GLY A 644 -19.24 -28.11 -7.02
C GLY A 644 -19.12 -28.24 -5.50
N GLY A 645 -18.67 -29.39 -5.01
CA GLY A 645 -18.54 -29.73 -3.59
C GLY A 645 -17.45 -28.96 -2.84
N LEU A 646 -17.62 -27.65 -2.73
CA LEU A 646 -16.73 -26.73 -2.02
C LEU A 646 -17.58 -25.81 -1.14
N LYS A 647 -17.12 -25.62 0.09
CA LYS A 647 -17.72 -24.70 1.05
C LYS A 647 -16.73 -23.61 1.40
N VAL A 648 -17.09 -22.35 1.16
CA VAL A 648 -16.26 -21.21 1.58
C VAL A 648 -16.29 -21.12 3.11
N LEU A 649 -15.12 -21.10 3.74
CA LEU A 649 -14.98 -20.87 5.19
C LEU A 649 -14.66 -19.40 5.48
N SER A 650 -13.70 -18.82 4.76
CA SER A 650 -13.33 -17.40 4.78
C SER A 650 -12.99 -16.93 3.36
N SER A 651 -13.26 -15.66 3.04
CA SER A 651 -12.81 -15.01 1.81
C SER A 651 -12.58 -13.53 2.06
N LYS A 652 -11.36 -13.06 1.81
CA LYS A 652 -10.90 -11.70 2.13
C LYS A 652 -10.16 -11.05 0.96
N ILE A 653 -10.33 -9.74 0.87
CA ILE A 653 -9.42 -8.87 0.13
C ILE A 653 -8.28 -8.47 1.06
N VAL A 654 -7.05 -8.64 0.60
CA VAL A 654 -5.84 -8.33 1.36
C VAL A 654 -5.04 -7.30 0.59
N ARG A 655 -4.82 -6.13 1.20
CA ARG A 655 -4.18 -4.95 0.57
C ARG A 655 -3.10 -4.31 1.44
N THR A 656 -2.78 -4.93 2.57
CA THR A 656 -1.74 -4.51 3.49
C THR A 656 -0.68 -5.60 3.64
N ALA A 657 0.56 -5.19 3.90
CA ALA A 657 1.61 -6.14 4.21
C ALA A 657 1.34 -6.86 5.57
N PRO A 658 1.72 -8.15 5.71
CA PRO A 658 1.63 -8.90 6.96
C PRO A 658 2.45 -8.26 8.07
N GLU A 659 3.55 -7.62 7.68
CA GLU A 659 4.27 -6.70 8.55
C GLU A 659 3.52 -5.38 8.59
N ILE A 660 2.85 -5.13 9.71
CA ILE A 660 1.94 -3.99 9.86
C ILE A 660 2.69 -2.68 9.61
N ASP A 661 2.02 -1.75 8.90
CA ASP A 661 2.54 -0.43 8.54
C ASP A 661 3.65 -0.42 7.47
N TYR A 662 3.91 -1.57 6.84
CA TYR A 662 4.77 -1.66 5.65
C TYR A 662 3.98 -1.48 4.35
N VAL A 663 4.67 -1.11 3.26
CA VAL A 663 4.05 -0.84 1.97
C VAL A 663 3.62 -2.12 1.26
N TRP A 664 2.50 -2.06 0.53
CA TRP A 664 2.00 -3.15 -0.32
C TRP A 664 2.81 -3.29 -1.63
N ALA A 665 2.84 -4.49 -2.23
CA ALA A 665 3.80 -4.86 -3.29
C ALA A 665 3.27 -4.88 -4.74
N SER A 666 1.99 -4.57 -4.94
CA SER A 666 1.35 -4.54 -6.26
C SER A 666 0.39 -3.36 -6.30
N ASP A 667 0.00 -2.89 -7.47
CA ASP A 667 -1.17 -2.03 -7.59
C ASP A 667 -2.47 -2.83 -7.33
N HIS A 668 -2.50 -4.14 -7.57
CA HIS A 668 -3.65 -4.98 -7.21
C HIS A 668 -3.61 -5.49 -5.75
N ALA A 669 -4.78 -5.51 -5.09
CA ALA A 669 -5.00 -6.29 -3.88
C ALA A 669 -5.16 -7.78 -4.22
N ALA A 670 -4.92 -8.64 -3.23
CA ALA A 670 -5.09 -10.08 -3.38
C ALA A 670 -6.45 -10.55 -2.86
N VAL A 671 -7.00 -11.62 -3.45
CA VAL A 671 -8.15 -12.35 -2.89
C VAL A 671 -7.64 -13.66 -2.27
N LEU A 672 -7.87 -13.84 -0.98
CA LEU A 672 -7.51 -15.06 -0.24
C LEU A 672 -8.77 -15.77 0.24
N THR A 673 -8.97 -17.00 -0.22
CA THR A 673 -10.14 -17.82 0.14
C THR A 673 -9.72 -19.14 0.75
N VAL A 674 -10.40 -19.52 1.84
CA VAL A 674 -10.25 -20.83 2.50
C VAL A 674 -11.48 -21.66 2.19
N PHE A 675 -11.30 -22.82 1.57
CA PHE A 675 -12.37 -23.77 1.28
C PHE A 675 -12.25 -25.04 2.12
N GLU A 676 -13.40 -25.58 2.49
CA GLU A 676 -13.56 -26.99 2.86
C GLU A 676 -14.07 -27.76 1.63
N VAL A 677 -13.44 -28.91 1.36
CA VAL A 677 -13.78 -29.78 0.23
C VAL A 677 -14.69 -30.91 0.73
N GLU A 678 -15.93 -30.91 0.25
CA GLU A 678 -17.04 -31.78 0.71
C GLU A 678 -16.93 -33.22 0.25
#